data_AF-A0A2V6EZ95-F1
#
_entry.id   AF-A0A2V6EZ95-F1
#
_cell.length_a   1.000
_cell.length_b   1.000
_cell.length_c   1.000
_cell.angle_alpha   90.00
_cell.angle_beta   90.00
_cell.angle_gamma   90.00
#
_symmetry.space_group_name_H-M   'P 1'
#
loop_
_entity.id
_entity.type
_entity.pdbx_description
1 polymer ?
#
loop_
_entity_poly.entity_id
_entity_poly.type
_entity_poly.pdbx_seq_one_letter_code
_entity_poly.pdbx_strand_id
1 'polypeptide(L)'
;MNRGIISLLIIFSSGALYALTPNQWQFHQAIEVPAPGLVQVNLSAETINIARPDLSDLRIVDADEKEVPFLIDQPMPRAESTVRPKDFHAEIVSAGTRLLITTGTDLIIAGIGLETPAGASFIKSVRVEGSSDQKNWRTLTSGDPVFSMGNGAAKLRVQFPEGKWQFLRVVVDDGRMPPVPWTGARLIIAGSPAPTEPVSVTIKSRDENPGMTRLGLDLGAANLRIASIQIGTSEPVFTRAVTAAAPELSEEKLHEQTLSNEVLYRVDLDGKIEARLDIPIEKQVSGRDLVLSIDNGDSPPLLISEVRAERRMTRLLFFARAAGSYSLLSGNSQCDPPRYDLSQLGDQLRRALAAEGHVSPPVLNPGYDTAANLPQGFATGAKVDIAPWKFRKPVQIAKAGAQQLELDPDVLARAMPDLRDLRVVSENVQLPYLIERTSIDRTVNLTAASANDRERPTISRWQLKLPQAAIPITRITCASDSRLFERIFRVWEELTDERGNKYPAELAQATWRRVPNQPARQLAASFERPPRSDTILIETDNGDNSPIELHEFRGYYPATRVIFALNRLQPIALYYGNDEAAAPRYDAKLIAAQLLRSERTAVALGPQETLKSERVTETLSGSARYIFWGALGIVVAALLLLISRLLPKV
;
A
#
# COMPACT_ATOMS: atom_id res chain seq x y z
N MET A 1 -48.48 14.39 15.52
CA MET A 1 -48.78 15.76 15.98
C MET A 1 -48.39 15.86 17.44
N ASN A 2 -47.18 16.35 17.72
CA ASN A 2 -46.78 17.09 18.93
C ASN A 2 -45.37 17.63 18.64
N ARG A 3 -45.31 18.88 18.19
CA ARG A 3 -44.07 19.62 17.94
C ARG A 3 -43.56 20.14 19.29
N GLY A 4 -42.75 19.33 19.97
CA GLY A 4 -42.04 19.77 21.17
C GLY A 4 -40.82 20.59 20.75
N ILE A 5 -40.94 21.92 20.79
CA ILE A 5 -39.77 22.82 20.81
C ILE A 5 -39.14 22.61 22.20
N ILE A 6 -38.06 21.84 22.26
CA ILE A 6 -37.26 21.73 23.47
C ILE A 6 -36.41 23.00 23.55
N SER A 7 -36.90 24.02 24.26
CA SER A 7 -36.10 25.16 24.70
C SER A 7 -35.17 24.69 25.82
N LEU A 8 -33.99 24.17 25.44
CA LEU A 8 -32.94 23.84 26.39
C LEU A 8 -32.13 25.12 26.68
N LEU A 9 -32.38 25.74 27.84
CA LEU A 9 -31.61 26.87 28.33
C LEU A 9 -30.29 26.33 28.90
N ILE A 10 -29.27 26.17 28.05
CA ILE A 10 -27.93 25.73 28.49
C ILE A 10 -27.15 26.96 28.95
N ILE A 11 -26.90 27.08 30.26
CA ILE A 11 -26.02 28.09 30.83
C ILE A 11 -24.59 27.55 30.70
N PHE A 12 -23.87 28.01 29.67
CA PHE A 12 -22.43 27.77 29.55
C PHE A 12 -21.70 28.58 30.62
N SER A 13 -21.22 27.90 31.65
CA SER A 13 -20.34 28.48 32.67
C SER A 13 -19.01 28.79 32.01
N SER A 14 -18.70 30.08 31.81
CA SER A 14 -17.41 30.56 31.32
C SER A 14 -16.33 30.28 32.36
N GLY A 15 -15.71 29.10 32.30
CA GLY A 15 -14.37 28.90 32.84
C GLY A 15 -13.41 29.88 32.18
N ALA A 16 -12.33 30.26 32.88
CA ALA A 16 -11.35 31.22 32.40
C ALA A 16 -10.90 30.87 30.97
N LEU A 17 -11.37 31.67 30.00
CA LEU A 17 -10.96 31.58 28.60
C LEU A 17 -9.51 32.03 28.53
N TYR A 18 -8.59 31.11 28.22
CA TYR A 18 -7.32 31.52 27.65
C TYR A 18 -7.66 32.28 26.36
N ALA A 19 -7.31 33.56 26.30
CA ALA A 19 -7.42 34.32 25.06
C ALA A 19 -6.58 33.58 24.01
N LEU A 20 -7.23 32.98 23.01
CA LEU A 20 -6.55 32.40 21.87
C LEU A 20 -5.71 33.50 21.23
N THR A 21 -4.44 33.23 20.99
CA THR A 21 -3.54 34.13 20.26
C THR A 21 -3.64 33.80 18.76
N PRO A 22 -4.39 34.58 17.96
CA PRO A 22 -4.73 34.16 16.59
C PRO A 22 -3.49 34.03 15.69
N ASN A 23 -2.41 34.75 15.99
CA ASN A 23 -1.12 34.65 15.29
C ASN A 23 -0.42 33.30 15.41
N GLN A 24 -0.84 32.43 16.33
CA GLN A 24 -0.34 31.05 16.44
C GLN A 24 -1.08 30.09 15.50
N TRP A 25 -2.08 30.53 14.76
CA TRP A 25 -2.87 29.70 13.86
C TRP A 25 -2.49 30.00 12.41
N GLN A 26 -2.02 28.99 11.68
CA GLN A 26 -1.52 29.16 10.31
C GLN A 26 -2.64 29.50 9.33
N PHE A 27 -3.82 28.93 9.54
CA PHE A 27 -4.94 29.08 8.64
C PHE A 27 -6.17 29.60 9.37
N HIS A 28 -6.96 30.39 8.66
CA HIS A 28 -8.29 30.79 9.08
C HIS A 28 -9.31 30.52 7.96
N GLN A 29 -10.54 30.24 8.37
CA GLN A 29 -11.70 30.02 7.49
C GLN A 29 -12.91 30.73 8.08
N ALA A 30 -13.73 31.37 7.25
CA ALA A 30 -15.02 31.92 7.68
C ALA A 30 -16.06 30.80 7.74
N ILE A 31 -16.86 30.78 8.81
CA ILE A 31 -18.07 29.98 8.94
C ILE A 31 -19.25 30.95 8.89
N GLU A 32 -20.02 30.88 7.81
CA GLU A 32 -21.26 31.64 7.69
C GLU A 32 -22.39 30.90 8.43
N VAL A 33 -22.90 31.55 9.48
CA VAL A 33 -23.97 31.02 10.33
C VAL A 33 -25.30 31.71 9.99
N PRO A 34 -26.32 30.97 9.51
CA PRO A 34 -27.55 31.57 9.01
C PRO A 34 -28.52 32.02 10.12
N ALA A 35 -28.46 31.38 11.30
CA ALA A 35 -29.35 31.66 12.41
C ALA A 35 -28.70 31.32 13.77
N PRO A 36 -29.09 31.98 14.87
CA PRO A 36 -28.70 31.57 16.21
C PRO A 36 -29.22 30.17 16.55
N GLY A 37 -28.49 29.42 17.38
CA GLY A 37 -28.86 28.07 17.81
C GLY A 37 -27.78 27.04 17.55
N LEU A 38 -28.17 25.76 17.52
CA LEU A 38 -27.26 24.67 17.16
C LEU A 38 -26.93 24.75 15.66
N VAL A 39 -25.64 24.76 15.34
CA VAL A 39 -25.11 24.81 13.99
C VAL A 39 -24.29 23.55 13.73
N GLN A 40 -24.44 22.98 12.54
CA GLN A 40 -23.60 21.92 12.01
C GLN A 40 -22.81 22.43 10.81
N VAL A 41 -21.50 22.20 10.81
CA VAL A 41 -20.60 22.53 9.70
C VAL A 41 -19.89 21.27 9.25
N ASN A 42 -20.00 20.92 7.96
CA ASN A 42 -19.22 19.85 7.37
C ASN A 42 -17.79 20.36 7.05
N LEU A 43 -16.76 19.67 7.52
CA LEU A 43 -15.37 20.01 7.21
C LEU A 43 -15.00 19.51 5.82
N SER A 44 -14.53 20.41 4.95
CA SER A 44 -14.05 20.06 3.60
C SER A 44 -12.78 19.19 3.66
N ALA A 45 -12.44 18.52 2.56
CA ALA A 45 -11.18 17.79 2.45
C ALA A 45 -9.96 18.72 2.61
N GLU A 46 -10.09 19.98 2.18
CA GLU A 46 -9.05 21.01 2.31
C GLU A 46 -8.79 21.37 3.78
N THR A 47 -9.83 21.50 4.61
CA THR A 47 -9.66 21.72 6.06
C THR A 47 -9.01 20.51 6.74
N ILE A 48 -9.46 19.29 6.42
CA ILE A 48 -8.88 18.08 7.01
C ILE A 48 -7.41 17.89 6.61
N ASN A 49 -7.05 18.31 5.38
CA ASN A 49 -5.68 18.25 4.86
C ASN A 49 -4.68 19.09 5.68
N ILE A 50 -5.10 20.28 6.13
CA ILE A 50 -4.24 21.22 6.87
C ILE A 50 -4.27 21.03 8.39
N ALA A 51 -5.32 20.38 8.91
CA ALA A 51 -5.45 20.08 10.33
C ALA A 51 -4.53 18.91 10.76
N ARG A 52 -4.38 18.74 12.07
CA ARG A 52 -3.80 17.52 12.66
C ARG A 52 -4.73 16.31 12.42
N PRO A 53 -4.20 15.07 12.41
CA PRO A 53 -5.01 13.87 12.15
C PRO A 53 -6.12 13.66 13.18
N ASP A 54 -5.88 14.08 14.43
CA ASP A 54 -6.81 14.03 15.54
C ASP A 54 -7.73 15.26 15.61
N LEU A 55 -7.56 16.23 14.70
CA LEU A 55 -8.31 17.49 14.63
C LEU A 55 -8.23 18.32 15.92
N SER A 56 -7.21 18.08 16.75
CA SER A 56 -7.05 18.74 18.04
C SER A 56 -6.63 20.20 17.91
N ASP A 57 -6.13 20.59 16.74
CA ASP A 57 -5.82 21.95 16.34
C ASP A 57 -6.99 22.61 15.61
N LEU A 58 -8.23 22.36 16.00
CA LEU A 58 -9.35 23.17 15.53
C LEU A 58 -9.81 24.09 16.66
N ARG A 59 -10.08 25.35 16.33
CA ARG A 59 -10.76 26.30 17.22
C ARG A 59 -11.82 27.06 16.45
N ILE A 60 -12.99 27.26 17.07
CA ILE A 60 -14.01 28.17 16.57
C ILE A 60 -13.98 29.42 17.44
N VAL A 61 -13.92 30.60 16.82
CA VAL A 61 -14.08 31.89 17.52
C VAL A 61 -15.25 32.67 16.94
N ASP A 62 -15.94 33.42 17.79
CA ASP A 62 -17.00 34.34 17.38
C ASP A 62 -16.43 35.69 16.89
N ALA A 63 -17.32 36.62 16.53
CA ALA A 63 -16.94 37.96 16.06
C ALA A 63 -16.22 38.82 17.13
N ASP A 64 -16.30 38.45 18.41
CA ASP A 64 -15.57 39.11 19.51
C ASP A 64 -14.22 38.40 19.80
N GLU A 65 -13.78 37.50 18.92
CA GLU A 65 -12.60 36.63 19.08
C GLU A 65 -12.69 35.69 20.30
N LYS A 66 -13.90 35.43 20.81
CA LYS A 66 -14.10 34.51 21.93
C LYS A 66 -14.26 33.09 21.41
N GLU A 67 -13.55 32.16 22.05
CA GLU A 67 -13.65 30.74 21.72
C GLU A 67 -15.06 30.19 21.97
N VAL A 68 -15.57 29.46 20.98
CA VAL A 68 -16.87 28.81 21.00
C VAL A 68 -16.68 27.30 21.15
N PRO A 69 -17.20 26.68 22.23
CA PRO A 69 -17.17 25.22 22.40
C PRO A 69 -17.85 24.48 21.25
N PHE A 70 -17.22 23.41 20.78
CA PHE A 70 -17.75 22.58 19.70
C PHE A 70 -17.51 21.08 19.93
N LEU A 71 -18.32 20.26 19.29
CA LEU A 71 -18.21 18.80 19.26
C LEU A 71 -17.81 18.35 17.86
N ILE A 72 -16.81 17.47 17.78
CA ILE A 72 -16.45 16.77 16.54
C ILE A 72 -17.37 15.56 16.39
N ASP A 73 -18.17 15.56 15.33
CA ASP A 73 -19.03 14.45 14.93
C ASP A 73 -18.47 13.75 13.69
N GLN A 74 -18.15 12.46 13.84
CA GLN A 74 -17.68 11.58 12.77
C GLN A 74 -18.66 10.40 12.67
N PRO A 75 -19.77 10.56 11.93
CA PRO A 75 -20.75 9.49 11.77
C PRO A 75 -20.10 8.26 11.16
N MET A 76 -20.24 7.11 11.83
CA MET A 76 -19.79 5.81 11.34
C MET A 76 -21.00 4.91 11.08
N PRO A 77 -20.97 4.09 10.01
CA PRO A 77 -22.07 3.19 9.74
C PRO A 77 -22.18 2.16 10.86
N ARG A 78 -23.40 1.76 11.19
CA ARG A 78 -23.59 0.54 11.99
C ARG A 78 -23.53 -0.62 11.02
N ALA A 79 -22.52 -1.48 11.19
CA ALA A 79 -22.40 -2.68 10.38
C ALA A 79 -23.68 -3.53 10.47
N GLU A 80 -24.02 -4.17 9.35
CA GLU A 80 -25.00 -5.26 9.37
C GLU A 80 -24.52 -6.32 10.37
N SER A 81 -25.46 -6.93 11.08
CA SER A 81 -25.19 -8.08 11.94
C SER A 81 -25.89 -9.31 11.39
N THR A 82 -25.51 -10.50 11.86
CA THR A 82 -26.18 -11.73 11.44
C THR A 82 -26.70 -12.50 12.62
N VAL A 83 -27.87 -13.11 12.44
CA VAL A 83 -28.46 -14.04 13.42
C VAL A 83 -28.85 -15.34 12.72
N ARG A 84 -28.77 -16.45 13.46
CA ARG A 84 -29.30 -17.75 12.99
C ARG A 84 -30.83 -17.67 12.97
N PRO A 85 -31.51 -18.18 11.93
CA PRO A 85 -32.95 -18.38 11.99
C PRO A 85 -33.31 -19.43 13.05
N LYS A 86 -34.54 -19.38 13.56
CA LYS A 86 -35.09 -20.39 14.48
C LYS A 86 -35.14 -21.78 13.87
N ASP A 87 -35.49 -21.86 12.58
CA ASP A 87 -35.56 -23.12 11.85
C ASP A 87 -35.15 -22.94 10.39
N PHE A 88 -34.58 -24.00 9.80
CA PHE A 88 -34.13 -24.05 8.42
C PHE A 88 -34.33 -25.47 7.85
N HIS A 89 -35.05 -25.56 6.74
CA HIS A 89 -35.30 -26.81 6.04
C HIS A 89 -35.05 -26.64 4.54
N ALA A 90 -34.27 -27.55 3.94
CA ALA A 90 -34.01 -27.59 2.51
C ALA A 90 -34.67 -28.82 1.88
N GLU A 91 -35.41 -28.61 0.79
CA GLU A 91 -36.15 -29.63 0.07
C GLU A 91 -35.88 -29.52 -1.43
N ILE A 92 -35.46 -30.62 -2.07
CA ILE A 92 -35.32 -30.67 -3.52
C ILE A 92 -36.71 -30.81 -4.14
N VAL A 93 -37.04 -29.93 -5.07
CA VAL A 93 -38.27 -29.97 -5.89
C VAL A 93 -37.90 -30.13 -7.37
N SER A 94 -38.88 -30.41 -8.23
CA SER A 94 -38.62 -30.88 -9.61
C SER A 94 -37.73 -29.97 -10.48
N ALA A 95 -37.69 -28.66 -10.22
CA ALA A 95 -36.90 -27.69 -11.00
C ALA A 95 -36.09 -26.73 -10.11
N GLY A 96 -35.81 -27.11 -8.86
CA GLY A 96 -35.08 -26.24 -7.93
C GLY A 96 -34.97 -26.80 -6.52
N THR A 97 -34.28 -26.08 -5.66
CA THR A 97 -34.20 -26.39 -4.22
C THR A 97 -34.96 -25.33 -3.45
N ARG A 98 -35.94 -25.75 -2.66
CA ARG A 98 -36.75 -24.89 -1.79
C ARG A 98 -36.18 -24.86 -0.38
N LEU A 99 -35.81 -23.67 0.09
CA LEU A 99 -35.35 -23.42 1.45
C LEU A 99 -36.47 -22.73 2.23
N LEU A 100 -36.95 -23.37 3.29
CA LEU A 100 -37.98 -22.88 4.20
C LEU A 100 -37.33 -22.43 5.50
N ILE A 101 -37.63 -21.21 5.93
CA ILE A 101 -36.89 -20.54 7.00
C ILE A 101 -37.87 -19.87 7.95
N THR A 102 -37.84 -20.28 9.21
CA THR A 102 -38.55 -19.60 10.30
C THR A 102 -37.58 -18.67 10.98
N THR A 103 -37.83 -17.36 10.92
CA THR A 103 -36.82 -16.37 11.33
C THR A 103 -36.64 -16.33 12.84
N GLY A 104 -37.75 -16.32 13.59
CA GLY A 104 -37.76 -16.26 15.06
C GLY A 104 -37.23 -14.96 15.65
N THR A 105 -37.30 -13.86 14.90
CA THR A 105 -36.83 -12.54 15.32
C THR A 105 -37.80 -11.44 14.90
N ASP A 106 -37.89 -10.38 15.72
CA ASP A 106 -38.65 -9.17 15.42
C ASP A 106 -37.77 -8.01 14.93
N LEU A 107 -36.48 -8.30 14.69
CA LEU A 107 -35.53 -7.37 14.09
C LEU A 107 -35.84 -7.12 12.61
N ILE A 108 -35.35 -6.00 12.08
CA ILE A 108 -35.47 -5.65 10.67
C ILE A 108 -34.41 -6.45 9.89
N ILE A 109 -34.86 -7.27 8.95
CA ILE A 109 -34.02 -8.13 8.11
C ILE A 109 -33.80 -7.43 6.77
N ALA A 110 -32.54 -7.24 6.39
CA ALA A 110 -32.10 -6.63 5.12
C ALA A 110 -31.76 -7.67 4.04
N GLY A 111 -31.65 -8.93 4.42
CA GLY A 111 -31.27 -9.99 3.50
C GLY A 111 -31.08 -11.34 4.17
N ILE A 112 -30.56 -12.28 3.39
CA ILE A 112 -30.19 -13.60 3.87
C ILE A 112 -28.83 -14.03 3.29
N GLY A 113 -27.96 -14.59 4.13
CA GLY A 113 -26.76 -15.31 3.71
C GLY A 113 -27.05 -16.81 3.69
N LEU A 114 -26.82 -17.48 2.58
CA LEU A 114 -26.99 -18.93 2.45
C LEU A 114 -25.68 -19.66 2.79
N GLU A 115 -25.78 -20.83 3.41
CA GLU A 115 -24.61 -21.65 3.77
C GLU A 115 -24.55 -22.92 2.93
N THR A 116 -23.35 -23.27 2.49
CA THR A 116 -23.05 -24.47 1.71
C THR A 116 -21.65 -24.98 2.08
N PRO A 117 -21.34 -26.28 1.92
CA PRO A 117 -20.01 -26.82 2.20
C PRO A 117 -18.90 -26.10 1.43
N ALA A 118 -17.73 -25.97 2.06
CA ALA A 118 -16.56 -25.38 1.43
C ALA A 118 -16.16 -26.17 0.16
N GLY A 119 -15.69 -25.44 -0.86
CA GLY A 119 -15.26 -26.04 -2.13
C GLY A 119 -16.38 -26.27 -3.16
N ALA A 120 -17.63 -25.98 -2.83
CA ALA A 120 -18.71 -25.97 -3.83
C ALA A 120 -18.45 -24.90 -4.89
N SER A 121 -18.57 -25.26 -6.17
CA SER A 121 -18.46 -24.34 -7.31
C SER A 121 -19.76 -24.33 -8.10
N PHE A 122 -20.47 -23.21 -8.09
CA PHE A 122 -21.77 -23.06 -8.76
C PHE A 122 -22.11 -21.59 -8.99
N ILE A 123 -23.05 -21.35 -9.90
CA ILE A 123 -23.76 -20.08 -10.14
C ILE A 123 -25.24 -20.36 -10.38
N LYS A 124 -26.10 -19.98 -9.43
CA LYS A 124 -27.54 -20.26 -9.46
C LYS A 124 -28.32 -18.97 -9.31
N SER A 125 -29.54 -18.94 -9.83
CA SER A 125 -30.47 -17.83 -9.57
C SER A 125 -31.37 -18.18 -8.39
N VAL A 126 -31.80 -17.17 -7.63
CA VAL A 126 -32.75 -17.36 -6.51
C VAL A 126 -33.94 -16.43 -6.59
N ARG A 127 -35.06 -16.91 -6.07
CA ARG A 127 -36.23 -16.09 -5.73
C ARG A 127 -36.46 -16.17 -4.22
N VAL A 128 -36.68 -15.01 -3.60
CA VAL A 128 -36.97 -14.91 -2.17
C VAL A 128 -38.38 -14.36 -1.97
N GLU A 129 -39.15 -15.02 -1.12
CA GLU A 129 -40.49 -14.62 -0.71
C GLU A 129 -40.56 -14.50 0.81
N GLY A 130 -41.31 -13.53 1.30
CA GLY A 130 -41.54 -13.28 2.73
C GLY A 130 -43.02 -13.43 3.10
N SER A 131 -43.26 -13.92 4.31
CA SER A 131 -44.61 -14.08 4.87
C SER A 131 -44.64 -13.82 6.38
N SER A 132 -45.79 -13.37 6.88
CA SER A 132 -46.10 -13.28 8.31
C SER A 132 -46.90 -14.47 8.83
N ASP A 133 -47.52 -15.27 7.96
CA ASP A 133 -48.54 -16.27 8.32
C ASP A 133 -48.42 -17.62 7.58
N GLN A 134 -47.39 -17.79 6.73
CA GLN A 134 -47.16 -18.91 5.80
C GLN A 134 -48.23 -19.12 4.72
N LYS A 135 -49.27 -18.28 4.67
CA LYS A 135 -50.37 -18.37 3.70
C LYS A 135 -50.20 -17.32 2.61
N ASN A 136 -49.93 -16.09 3.01
CA ASN A 136 -49.72 -14.96 2.12
C ASN A 136 -48.22 -14.75 1.92
N TRP A 137 -47.73 -15.03 0.71
CA TRP A 137 -46.33 -14.88 0.33
C TRP A 137 -46.16 -13.68 -0.59
N ARG A 138 -45.19 -12.82 -0.27
CA ARG A 138 -44.80 -11.68 -1.09
C ARG A 138 -43.40 -11.92 -1.64
N THR A 139 -43.24 -11.82 -2.96
CA THR A 139 -41.91 -11.79 -3.59
C THR A 139 -41.13 -10.57 -3.13
N LEU A 140 -39.95 -10.80 -2.56
CA LEU A 140 -39.04 -9.77 -2.08
C LEU A 140 -37.95 -9.47 -3.12
N THR A 141 -37.43 -10.52 -3.76
CA THR A 141 -36.50 -10.44 -4.90
C THR A 141 -36.64 -11.69 -5.78
N SER A 142 -36.24 -11.59 -7.05
CA SER A 142 -36.30 -12.70 -8.01
C SER A 142 -35.15 -12.63 -9.00
N GLY A 143 -34.61 -13.81 -9.34
CA GLY A 143 -33.51 -13.98 -10.27
C GLY A 143 -32.18 -13.44 -9.74
N ASP A 144 -32.00 -13.27 -8.43
CA ASP A 144 -30.71 -12.81 -7.88
C ASP A 144 -29.66 -13.92 -8.00
N PRO A 145 -28.45 -13.62 -8.49
CA PRO A 145 -27.40 -14.63 -8.59
C PRO A 145 -26.82 -14.92 -7.21
N VAL A 146 -26.67 -16.21 -6.92
CA VAL A 146 -25.86 -16.74 -5.82
C VAL A 146 -24.82 -17.69 -6.39
N PHE A 147 -23.57 -17.53 -5.97
CA PHE A 147 -22.48 -18.31 -6.53
C PHE A 147 -21.31 -18.44 -5.57
N SER A 148 -20.50 -19.45 -5.83
CA SER A 148 -19.18 -19.62 -5.26
C SER A 148 -18.26 -20.17 -6.35
N MET A 149 -17.08 -19.60 -6.49
CA MET A 149 -16.10 -19.95 -7.50
C MET A 149 -14.77 -20.31 -6.83
N GLY A 150 -14.02 -21.24 -7.42
CA GLY A 150 -12.74 -21.70 -6.87
C GLY A 150 -11.64 -20.64 -6.79
N ASN A 151 -11.84 -19.47 -7.40
CA ASN A 151 -10.93 -18.32 -7.37
C ASN A 151 -11.23 -17.32 -6.23
N GLY A 152 -12.11 -17.68 -5.30
CA GLY A 152 -12.47 -16.85 -4.15
C GLY A 152 -13.65 -15.90 -4.38
N ALA A 153 -14.11 -15.70 -5.63
CA ALA A 153 -15.34 -14.94 -5.87
C ALA A 153 -16.56 -15.71 -5.37
N ALA A 154 -17.33 -15.09 -4.49
CA ALA A 154 -18.56 -15.68 -3.97
C ALA A 154 -19.58 -14.59 -3.64
N LYS A 155 -20.84 -14.88 -3.97
CA LYS A 155 -22.01 -14.17 -3.48
C LYS A 155 -22.99 -15.18 -2.96
N LEU A 156 -22.96 -15.41 -1.65
CA LEU A 156 -23.97 -16.24 -0.95
C LEU A 156 -25.02 -15.38 -0.23
N ARG A 157 -24.87 -14.05 -0.30
CA ARG A 157 -25.81 -13.09 0.25
C ARG A 157 -26.85 -12.69 -0.80
N VAL A 158 -28.10 -12.59 -0.35
CA VAL A 158 -29.24 -12.13 -1.14
C VAL A 158 -29.89 -11.00 -0.35
N GLN A 159 -29.80 -9.78 -0.87
CA GLN A 159 -30.42 -8.60 -0.26
C GLN A 159 -31.84 -8.43 -0.79
N PHE A 160 -32.71 -7.87 0.04
CA PHE A 160 -34.09 -7.56 -0.31
C PHE A 160 -34.59 -6.38 0.53
N PRO A 161 -35.75 -5.76 0.19
CA PRO A 161 -36.27 -4.63 0.96
C PRO A 161 -36.37 -4.92 2.46
N GLU A 162 -35.77 -4.03 3.25
CA GLU A 162 -35.71 -4.15 4.72
C GLU A 162 -37.11 -4.31 5.31
N GLY A 163 -37.30 -5.33 6.15
CA GLY A 163 -38.59 -5.58 6.75
C GLY A 163 -38.56 -6.63 7.85
N LYS A 164 -39.67 -6.72 8.58
CA LYS A 164 -39.90 -7.79 9.56
C LYS A 164 -40.57 -8.95 8.85
N TRP A 165 -39.94 -10.11 8.88
CA TRP A 165 -40.43 -11.32 8.23
C TRP A 165 -40.41 -12.46 9.24
N GLN A 166 -41.55 -13.14 9.44
CA GLN A 166 -41.63 -14.32 10.32
C GLN A 166 -41.20 -15.59 9.59
N PHE A 167 -41.48 -15.64 8.28
CA PHE A 167 -41.14 -16.74 7.40
C PHE A 167 -40.50 -16.21 6.12
N LEU A 168 -39.44 -16.88 5.69
CA LEU A 168 -38.80 -16.67 4.39
C LEU A 168 -38.80 -17.99 3.61
N ARG A 169 -39.03 -17.88 2.30
CA ARG A 169 -38.92 -18.99 1.36
C ARG A 169 -37.95 -18.58 0.26
N VAL A 170 -36.89 -19.36 0.09
CA VAL A 170 -35.93 -19.19 -1.01
C VAL A 170 -36.11 -20.34 -1.98
N VAL A 171 -36.27 -20.04 -3.27
CA VAL A 171 -36.26 -21.05 -4.33
C VAL A 171 -35.01 -20.83 -5.15
N VAL A 172 -34.10 -21.81 -5.09
CA VAL A 172 -32.86 -21.86 -5.86
C VAL A 172 -33.12 -22.61 -7.16
N ASP A 173 -32.70 -22.03 -8.28
CA ASP A 173 -32.84 -22.65 -9.59
C ASP A 173 -31.77 -23.74 -9.81
N ASP A 174 -32.24 -24.97 -10.03
CA ASP A 174 -31.41 -26.13 -10.34
C ASP A 174 -31.53 -26.57 -11.80
N GLY A 175 -32.18 -25.79 -12.66
CA GLY A 175 -32.43 -26.14 -14.05
C GLY A 175 -31.16 -26.24 -14.91
N ARG A 176 -30.09 -25.50 -14.56
CA ARG A 176 -28.83 -25.49 -15.33
C ARG A 176 -27.69 -26.27 -14.71
N MET A 177 -27.73 -26.47 -13.41
CA MET A 177 -26.70 -27.19 -12.68
C MET A 177 -27.36 -28.06 -11.61
N PRO A 178 -26.79 -29.23 -11.32
CA PRO A 178 -27.28 -30.10 -10.27
C PRO A 178 -27.52 -29.36 -8.95
N PRO A 179 -28.47 -29.83 -8.13
CA PRO A 179 -28.67 -29.31 -6.78
C PRO A 179 -27.37 -29.29 -5.98
N VAL A 180 -27.17 -28.22 -5.22
CA VAL A 180 -26.03 -28.04 -4.29
C VAL A 180 -26.56 -28.17 -2.86
N PRO A 181 -25.81 -28.82 -1.94
CA PRO A 181 -26.24 -28.91 -0.54
C PRO A 181 -26.25 -27.53 0.12
N TRP A 182 -27.43 -27.12 0.58
CA TRP A 182 -27.64 -25.92 1.40
C TRP A 182 -27.79 -26.35 2.86
N THR A 183 -26.83 -25.99 3.70
CA THR A 183 -26.71 -26.49 5.07
C THR A 183 -27.29 -25.54 6.11
N GLY A 184 -27.65 -24.32 5.71
CA GLY A 184 -28.19 -23.33 6.63
C GLY A 184 -28.36 -21.96 6.00
N ALA A 185 -28.75 -21.01 6.85
CA ALA A 185 -28.83 -19.60 6.51
C ALA A 185 -28.45 -18.69 7.69
N ARG A 186 -28.16 -17.42 7.37
CA ARG A 186 -28.03 -16.29 8.29
C ARG A 186 -29.00 -15.20 7.89
N LEU A 187 -29.82 -14.73 8.81
CA LEU A 187 -30.59 -13.52 8.61
C LEU A 187 -29.64 -12.33 8.73
N ILE A 188 -29.61 -11.47 7.72
CA ILE A 188 -28.83 -10.24 7.73
C ILE A 188 -29.71 -9.16 8.37
N ILE A 189 -29.32 -8.70 9.54
CA ILE A 189 -30.03 -7.65 10.28
C ILE A 189 -29.53 -6.29 9.81
N ALA A 190 -30.49 -5.40 9.53
CA ALA A 190 -30.24 -4.08 8.96
C ALA A 190 -29.26 -3.25 9.81
N GLY A 191 -28.20 -2.78 9.14
CA GLY A 191 -27.28 -1.80 9.67
C GLY A 191 -27.87 -0.39 9.70
N SER A 192 -27.02 0.62 9.73
CA SER A 192 -27.41 1.99 9.40
C SER A 192 -26.30 2.63 8.57
N PRO A 193 -26.66 3.32 7.47
CA PRO A 193 -25.65 4.02 6.68
C PRO A 193 -25.07 5.18 7.49
N ALA A 194 -23.90 5.63 7.08
CA ALA A 194 -23.36 6.92 7.48
C ALA A 194 -23.04 7.74 6.22
N PRO A 195 -23.18 9.06 6.28
CA PRO A 195 -22.95 9.94 5.14
C PRO A 195 -21.52 9.84 4.63
N THR A 196 -21.39 9.84 3.31
CA THR A 196 -20.14 9.90 2.58
C THR A 196 -20.11 11.08 1.63
N GLU A 197 -18.91 11.48 1.23
CA GLU A 197 -18.68 12.52 0.24
C GLU A 197 -17.63 12.02 -0.77
N PRO A 198 -17.78 12.28 -2.08
CA PRO A 198 -16.78 11.90 -3.06
C PRO A 198 -15.46 12.62 -2.84
N VAL A 199 -14.37 11.93 -3.14
CA VAL A 199 -13.01 12.46 -3.16
C VAL A 199 -12.44 12.26 -4.57
N SER A 200 -11.89 13.33 -5.13
CA SER A 200 -11.16 13.25 -6.40
C SER A 200 -9.88 12.44 -6.20
N VAL A 201 -9.75 11.33 -6.93
CA VAL A 201 -8.56 10.47 -6.89
C VAL A 201 -7.81 10.58 -8.20
N THR A 202 -6.49 10.77 -8.13
CA THR A 202 -5.62 10.76 -9.32
C THR A 202 -4.75 9.52 -9.33
N ILE A 203 -4.67 8.82 -10.46
CA ILE A 203 -3.71 7.73 -10.65
C ILE A 203 -2.34 8.36 -10.95
N LYS A 204 -1.43 8.37 -9.97
CA LYS A 204 -0.06 8.92 -10.08
C LYS A 204 0.88 8.00 -10.84
N SER A 205 0.68 6.70 -10.72
CA SER A 205 1.56 5.68 -11.30
C SER A 205 0.78 4.40 -11.56
N ARG A 206 1.13 3.72 -12.65
CA ARG A 206 0.67 2.37 -12.97
C ARG A 206 1.88 1.55 -13.35
N ASP A 207 2.17 0.53 -12.56
CA ASP A 207 3.29 -0.38 -12.76
C ASP A 207 2.72 -1.79 -13.01
N GLU A 208 3.11 -2.42 -14.11
CA GLU A 208 2.72 -3.80 -14.43
C GLU A 208 3.85 -4.73 -13.99
N ASN A 209 3.70 -5.27 -12.78
CA ASN A 209 4.58 -6.30 -12.24
C ASN A 209 4.17 -7.67 -12.83
N PRO A 210 5.04 -8.69 -12.80
CA PRO A 210 4.67 -10.01 -13.31
C PRO A 210 3.49 -10.58 -12.53
N GLY A 211 2.34 -10.74 -13.22
CA GLY A 211 1.08 -11.23 -12.66
C GLY A 211 0.30 -10.21 -11.83
N MET A 212 0.71 -8.94 -11.75
CA MET A 212 0.07 -7.96 -10.85
C MET A 212 0.10 -6.54 -11.44
N THR A 213 -1.04 -5.86 -11.42
CA THR A 213 -1.10 -4.42 -11.69
C THR A 213 -1.03 -3.66 -10.39
N ARG A 214 -0.07 -2.74 -10.26
CA ARG A 214 0.03 -1.83 -9.12
C ARG A 214 -0.36 -0.41 -9.54
N LEU A 215 -1.29 0.20 -8.82
CA LEU A 215 -1.67 1.61 -8.97
C LEU A 215 -1.22 2.40 -7.74
N GLY A 216 -0.52 3.50 -7.97
CA GLY A 216 -0.32 4.55 -6.96
C GLY A 216 -1.38 5.63 -7.14
N LEU A 217 -2.13 5.92 -6.07
CA LEU A 217 -3.24 6.85 -6.06
C LEU A 217 -2.94 8.05 -5.16
N ASP A 218 -3.31 9.24 -5.61
CA ASP A 218 -3.39 10.45 -4.78
C ASP A 218 -4.85 10.71 -4.39
N LEU A 219 -5.11 10.83 -3.09
CA LEU A 219 -6.41 11.20 -2.52
C LEU A 219 -6.67 12.71 -2.58
N GLY A 220 -5.71 13.52 -3.03
CA GLY A 220 -5.80 14.98 -3.10
C GLY A 220 -5.63 15.69 -1.75
N ALA A 221 -5.92 15.01 -0.63
CA ALA A 221 -5.83 15.54 0.72
C ALA A 221 -5.33 14.47 1.72
N ALA A 222 -4.64 14.93 2.75
CA ALA A 222 -4.22 14.12 3.88
C ALA A 222 -5.33 13.90 4.93
N ASN A 223 -5.08 12.98 5.86
CA ASN A 223 -5.91 12.70 7.05
C ASN A 223 -7.36 12.27 6.77
N LEU A 224 -7.69 11.93 5.52
CA LEU A 224 -9.04 11.55 5.14
C LEU A 224 -9.41 10.18 5.72
N ARG A 225 -10.62 10.07 6.28
CA ARG A 225 -11.22 8.77 6.60
C ARG A 225 -11.91 8.22 5.37
N ILE A 226 -11.24 7.34 4.64
CA ILE A 226 -11.76 6.74 3.41
C ILE A 226 -12.77 5.65 3.79
N ALA A 227 -13.99 5.75 3.25
CA ALA A 227 -15.03 4.75 3.39
C ALA A 227 -14.78 3.60 2.40
N SER A 228 -14.65 3.93 1.12
CA SER A 228 -14.43 2.95 0.05
C SER A 228 -13.65 3.54 -1.12
N ILE A 229 -13.08 2.65 -1.94
CA ILE A 229 -12.52 2.94 -3.26
C ILE A 229 -13.33 2.16 -4.29
N GLN A 230 -13.71 2.78 -5.39
CA GLN A 230 -14.44 2.15 -6.48
C GLN A 230 -13.61 2.14 -7.76
N ILE A 231 -13.57 0.98 -8.42
CA ILE A 231 -12.88 0.79 -9.69
C ILE A 231 -13.88 0.85 -10.85
N GLY A 232 -13.66 1.78 -11.77
CA GLY A 232 -14.36 1.82 -13.06
C GLY A 232 -13.64 0.94 -14.08
N THR A 233 -14.36 -0.03 -14.66
CA THR A 233 -13.85 -0.90 -15.73
C THR A 233 -14.96 -1.34 -16.68
N SER A 234 -14.64 -1.43 -17.97
CA SER A 234 -15.53 -1.92 -19.01
C SER A 234 -15.46 -3.44 -19.23
N GLU A 235 -14.60 -4.17 -18.52
CA GLU A 235 -14.43 -5.60 -18.75
C GLU A 235 -15.68 -6.41 -18.39
N PRO A 236 -16.22 -7.24 -19.31
CA PRO A 236 -17.56 -7.82 -19.16
C PRO A 236 -17.63 -8.90 -18.08
N VAL A 237 -16.59 -9.73 -17.92
CA VAL A 237 -16.53 -10.81 -16.92
C VAL A 237 -15.11 -10.96 -16.44
N PHE A 238 -14.90 -10.91 -15.12
CA PHE A 238 -13.58 -11.13 -14.52
C PHE A 238 -13.69 -11.48 -13.04
N THR A 239 -12.56 -11.90 -12.47
CA THR A 239 -12.33 -12.00 -11.04
C THR A 239 -10.88 -11.68 -10.75
N ARG A 240 -10.61 -10.79 -9.79
CA ARG A 240 -9.26 -10.40 -9.36
C ARG A 240 -9.23 -10.21 -7.85
N ALA A 241 -8.21 -10.75 -7.19
CA ALA A 241 -7.91 -10.32 -5.83
C ALA A 241 -7.31 -8.92 -5.88
N VAL A 242 -7.67 -8.07 -4.91
CA VAL A 242 -7.14 -6.71 -4.80
C VAL A 242 -6.76 -6.42 -3.35
N THR A 243 -5.61 -5.78 -3.19
CA THR A 243 -5.12 -5.28 -1.90
C THR A 243 -5.02 -3.76 -1.98
N ALA A 244 -5.63 -3.07 -1.02
CA ALA A 244 -5.43 -1.65 -0.80
C ALA A 244 -4.50 -1.44 0.39
N ALA A 245 -3.47 -0.61 0.22
CA ALA A 245 -2.48 -0.30 1.24
C ALA A 245 -2.17 1.20 1.30
N ALA A 246 -1.66 1.68 2.44
CA ALA A 246 -1.14 3.04 2.59
C ALA A 246 0.32 3.00 3.06
N PRO A 247 1.17 3.97 2.66
CA PRO A 247 2.50 4.10 3.24
C PRO A 247 2.42 4.43 4.74
N GLU A 248 3.05 3.61 5.58
CA GLU A 248 3.14 3.78 7.02
C GLU A 248 4.61 3.73 7.47
N LEU A 249 4.98 4.58 8.43
CA LEU A 249 6.30 4.57 9.03
C LEU A 249 6.38 3.48 10.12
N SER A 250 7.24 2.50 9.91
CA SER A 250 7.65 1.51 10.92
C SER A 250 9.17 1.45 11.00
N GLU A 251 9.74 1.46 12.21
CA GLU A 251 11.19 1.38 12.44
C GLU A 251 12.02 2.31 11.52
N GLU A 252 11.58 3.57 11.38
CA GLU A 252 12.22 4.62 10.55
C GLU A 252 12.18 4.38 9.03
N LYS A 253 11.45 3.35 8.57
CA LYS A 253 11.24 3.03 7.15
C LYS A 253 9.77 3.11 6.77
N LEU A 254 9.49 3.56 5.56
CA LEU A 254 8.15 3.52 4.99
C LEU A 254 7.91 2.16 4.36
N HIS A 255 6.80 1.54 4.74
CA HIS A 255 6.30 0.28 4.18
C HIS A 255 4.82 0.43 3.85
N GLU A 256 4.32 -0.41 2.94
CA GLU A 256 2.90 -0.42 2.57
C GLU A 256 2.12 -1.25 3.60
N GLN A 257 1.33 -0.58 4.45
CA GLN A 257 0.43 -1.23 5.40
C GLN A 257 -0.88 -1.58 4.71
N THR A 258 -1.27 -2.86 4.71
CA THR A 258 -2.55 -3.31 4.16
C THR A 258 -3.73 -2.71 4.92
N LEU A 259 -4.58 -1.98 4.21
CA LEU A 259 -5.82 -1.44 4.72
C LEU A 259 -7.00 -2.39 4.49
N SER A 260 -7.05 -3.02 3.31
CA SER A 260 -8.15 -3.90 2.88
C SER A 260 -7.68 -4.95 1.87
N ASN A 261 -8.32 -6.12 1.88
CA ASN A 261 -8.12 -7.22 0.92
C ASN A 261 -9.49 -7.68 0.43
N GLU A 262 -9.70 -7.66 -0.87
CA GLU A 262 -11.00 -7.93 -1.47
C GLU A 262 -10.88 -8.73 -2.76
N VAL A 263 -12.01 -9.22 -3.25
CA VAL A 263 -12.12 -9.83 -4.58
C VAL A 263 -13.07 -8.98 -5.41
N LEU A 264 -12.52 -8.37 -6.46
CA LEU A 264 -13.30 -7.70 -7.49
C LEU A 264 -13.81 -8.73 -8.47
N TYR A 265 -15.07 -8.63 -8.87
CA TYR A 265 -15.61 -9.52 -9.89
C TYR A 265 -16.72 -8.84 -10.69
N ARG A 266 -16.93 -9.36 -11.88
CA ARG A 266 -18.15 -9.16 -12.67
C ARG A 266 -18.52 -10.51 -13.27
N VAL A 267 -19.76 -10.92 -13.08
CA VAL A 267 -20.32 -12.18 -13.58
C VAL A 267 -21.62 -11.89 -14.31
N ASP A 268 -21.91 -12.64 -15.37
CA ASP A 268 -23.15 -12.56 -16.12
C ASP A 268 -23.92 -13.86 -15.96
N LEU A 269 -25.17 -13.76 -15.49
CA LEU A 269 -26.12 -14.86 -15.44
C LEU A 269 -27.37 -14.48 -16.26
N ASP A 270 -27.45 -14.97 -17.49
CA ASP A 270 -28.55 -14.73 -18.46
C ASP A 270 -28.85 -13.26 -18.76
N GLY A 271 -27.82 -12.44 -18.91
CA GLY A 271 -27.98 -11.01 -19.11
C GLY A 271 -28.21 -10.25 -17.80
N LYS A 272 -28.27 -10.93 -16.64
CA LYS A 272 -28.19 -10.28 -15.33
C LYS A 272 -26.73 -10.21 -14.89
N ILE A 273 -26.17 -9.01 -15.02
CA ILE A 273 -24.81 -8.72 -14.59
C ILE A 273 -24.81 -8.45 -13.09
N GLU A 274 -23.92 -9.16 -12.38
CA GLU A 274 -23.61 -8.92 -10.98
C GLU A 274 -22.14 -8.55 -10.87
N ALA A 275 -21.84 -7.47 -10.15
CA ALA A 275 -20.47 -7.00 -10.00
C ALA A 275 -20.19 -6.50 -8.58
N ARG A 276 -18.96 -6.72 -8.12
CA ARG A 276 -18.39 -6.08 -6.93
C ARG A 276 -17.13 -5.36 -7.35
N LEU A 277 -17.19 -4.03 -7.32
CA LEU A 277 -16.14 -3.12 -7.79
C LEU A 277 -15.70 -2.12 -6.73
N ASP A 278 -16.28 -2.24 -5.53
CA ASP A 278 -15.98 -1.47 -4.35
C ASP A 278 -14.99 -2.22 -3.44
N ILE A 279 -14.07 -1.45 -2.86
CA ILE A 279 -13.07 -1.90 -1.90
C ILE A 279 -13.32 -1.10 -0.63
N PRO A 280 -14.03 -1.65 0.38
CA PRO A 280 -14.22 -0.97 1.66
C PRO A 280 -12.87 -0.78 2.37
N ILE A 281 -12.64 0.43 2.87
CA ILE A 281 -11.43 0.82 3.59
C ILE A 281 -11.75 1.12 5.06
N GLU A 282 -12.78 1.93 5.32
CA GLU A 282 -13.26 2.39 6.64
C GLU A 282 -12.17 2.83 7.63
N LYS A 283 -11.07 3.39 7.11
CA LYS A 283 -9.87 3.74 7.87
C LYS A 283 -9.43 5.17 7.57
N GLN A 284 -8.78 5.78 8.55
CA GLN A 284 -8.11 7.06 8.36
C GLN A 284 -6.77 6.83 7.67
N VAL A 285 -6.55 7.55 6.57
CA VAL A 285 -5.29 7.57 5.83
C VAL A 285 -4.58 8.87 6.22
N SER A 286 -3.51 8.76 7.01
CA SER A 286 -2.77 9.93 7.50
C SER A 286 -2.03 10.69 6.40
N GLY A 287 -1.56 9.97 5.38
CA GLY A 287 -0.94 10.56 4.18
C GLY A 287 -1.98 10.91 3.10
N ARG A 288 -1.48 11.28 1.91
CA ARG A 288 -2.31 11.51 0.71
C ARG A 288 -2.32 10.33 -0.27
N ASP A 289 -1.39 9.40 -0.11
CA ASP A 289 -1.15 8.33 -1.08
C ASP A 289 -1.80 7.01 -0.65
N LEU A 290 -2.36 6.28 -1.61
CA LEU A 290 -2.78 4.87 -1.49
C LEU A 290 -2.15 4.03 -2.59
N VAL A 291 -2.02 2.73 -2.33
CA VAL A 291 -1.53 1.73 -3.27
C VAL A 291 -2.62 0.68 -3.47
N LEU A 292 -2.99 0.42 -4.72
CA LEU A 292 -3.82 -0.72 -5.07
C LEU A 292 -2.97 -1.75 -5.81
N SER A 293 -2.99 -2.99 -5.36
CA SER A 293 -2.35 -4.13 -6.02
C SER A 293 -3.42 -5.11 -6.47
N ILE A 294 -3.55 -5.31 -7.79
CA ILE A 294 -4.54 -6.19 -8.42
C ILE A 294 -3.82 -7.43 -8.93
N ASP A 295 -4.15 -8.58 -8.36
CA ASP A 295 -3.59 -9.87 -8.78
C ASP A 295 -4.27 -10.32 -10.08
N ASN A 296 -3.52 -10.21 -11.18
CA ASN A 296 -3.95 -10.64 -12.50
C ASN A 296 -3.73 -12.13 -12.74
N GLY A 297 -2.86 -12.77 -11.96
CA GLY A 297 -2.35 -14.10 -12.23
C GLY A 297 -1.84 -14.20 -13.68
N ASP A 298 -2.44 -15.11 -14.44
CA ASP A 298 -2.12 -15.33 -15.86
C ASP A 298 -2.99 -14.51 -16.83
N SER A 299 -3.92 -13.70 -16.31
CA SER A 299 -4.80 -12.89 -17.14
C SER A 299 -4.14 -11.57 -17.53
N PRO A 300 -4.56 -10.92 -18.63
CA PRO A 300 -4.10 -9.57 -18.91
C PRO A 300 -4.51 -8.58 -17.80
N PRO A 301 -3.74 -7.49 -17.62
CA PRO A 301 -4.09 -6.38 -16.73
C PRO A 301 -5.50 -5.85 -16.97
N LEU A 302 -6.23 -5.53 -15.88
CA LEU A 302 -7.56 -4.96 -16.00
C LEU A 302 -7.56 -3.61 -16.73
N LEU A 303 -8.54 -3.41 -17.61
CA LEU A 303 -8.84 -2.11 -18.22
C LEU A 303 -9.56 -1.18 -17.23
N ILE A 304 -8.78 -0.36 -16.52
CA ILE A 304 -9.28 0.59 -15.51
C ILE A 304 -9.48 1.95 -16.18
N SER A 305 -10.74 2.41 -16.22
CA SER A 305 -11.12 3.70 -16.80
C SER A 305 -11.06 4.83 -15.79
N GLU A 306 -11.35 4.54 -14.52
CA GLU A 306 -11.33 5.52 -13.43
C GLU A 306 -11.19 4.84 -12.07
N VAL A 307 -10.75 5.62 -11.09
CA VAL A 307 -10.78 5.26 -9.67
C VAL A 307 -11.47 6.38 -8.93
N ARG A 308 -12.47 6.06 -8.12
CA ARG A 308 -13.18 7.01 -7.26
C ARG A 308 -12.98 6.61 -5.81
N ALA A 309 -12.99 7.57 -4.89
CA ALA A 309 -13.04 7.29 -3.47
C ALA A 309 -14.19 8.04 -2.82
N GLU A 310 -14.73 7.45 -1.76
CA GLU A 310 -15.66 8.12 -0.86
C GLU A 310 -15.00 8.28 0.50
N ARG A 311 -15.14 9.46 1.11
CA ARG A 311 -14.71 9.72 2.49
C ARG A 311 -15.90 9.81 3.43
N ARG A 312 -15.67 9.49 4.70
CA ARG A 312 -16.60 9.75 5.80
C ARG A 312 -16.61 11.24 6.10
N MET A 313 -17.81 11.82 6.21
CA MET A 313 -17.97 13.22 6.60
C MET A 313 -17.47 13.43 8.03
N THR A 314 -16.83 14.56 8.27
CA THR A 314 -16.50 15.06 9.61
C THR A 314 -17.21 16.39 9.82
N ARG A 315 -17.87 16.53 10.96
CA ARG A 315 -18.76 17.65 11.28
C ARG A 315 -18.32 18.33 12.55
N LEU A 316 -18.44 19.65 12.60
CA LEU A 316 -18.39 20.42 13.83
C LEU A 316 -19.82 20.80 14.23
N LEU A 317 -20.17 20.53 15.48
CA LEU A 317 -21.45 20.92 16.09
C LEU A 317 -21.18 21.95 17.18
N PHE A 318 -21.75 23.14 17.08
CA PHE A 318 -21.56 24.19 18.08
C PHE A 318 -22.81 25.06 18.23
N PHE A 319 -22.90 25.80 19.33
CA PHE A 319 -24.02 26.71 19.57
C PHE A 319 -23.63 28.15 19.22
N ALA A 320 -24.26 28.71 18.20
CA ALA A 320 -24.10 30.09 17.78
C ALA A 320 -25.05 31.01 18.54
N ARG A 321 -24.51 32.05 19.19
CA ARG A 321 -25.33 33.03 19.94
C ARG A 321 -26.05 34.01 19.02
N ALA A 322 -25.49 34.27 17.85
CA ALA A 322 -26.02 35.14 16.81
C ALA A 322 -25.75 34.54 15.43
N ALA A 323 -26.55 34.93 14.43
CA ALA A 323 -26.20 34.74 13.03
C ALA A 323 -25.01 35.64 12.65
N GLY A 324 -24.29 35.26 11.60
CA GLY A 324 -23.13 36.02 11.10
C GLY A 324 -21.90 35.14 10.89
N SER A 325 -20.75 35.80 10.73
CA SER A 325 -19.50 35.13 10.43
C SER A 325 -18.76 34.74 11.72
N TYR A 326 -18.37 33.47 11.81
CA TYR A 326 -17.47 32.93 12.83
C TYR A 326 -16.15 32.52 12.16
N SER A 327 -15.07 32.35 12.91
CA SER A 327 -13.79 31.91 12.33
C SER A 327 -13.40 30.51 12.83
N LEU A 328 -13.05 29.63 11.90
CA LEU A 328 -12.39 28.35 12.16
C LEU A 328 -10.88 28.52 11.98
N LEU A 329 -10.13 28.30 13.05
CA LEU A 329 -8.67 28.37 13.08
C LEU A 329 -8.08 26.95 13.02
N SER A 330 -7.00 26.78 12.26
CA SER A 330 -6.29 25.50 12.13
C SER A 330 -4.78 25.66 11.85
N GLY A 331 -4.03 24.56 11.95
CA GLY A 331 -2.59 24.54 11.64
C GLY A 331 -1.68 24.96 12.79
N ASN A 332 -2.14 24.86 14.03
CA ASN A 332 -1.30 25.05 15.22
C ASN A 332 -0.82 23.67 15.72
N SER A 333 0.42 23.31 15.41
CA SER A 333 0.98 22.00 15.79
C SER A 333 1.26 21.85 17.29
N GLN A 334 1.43 22.97 18.00
CA GLN A 334 1.86 23.02 19.40
C GLN A 334 0.70 23.18 20.40
N CYS A 335 -0.53 23.35 19.92
CA CYS A 335 -1.67 23.53 20.83
C CYS A 335 -2.12 22.23 21.49
N ASP A 336 -2.59 22.37 22.74
CA ASP A 336 -3.27 21.30 23.44
C ASP A 336 -4.64 21.00 22.81
N PRO A 337 -5.15 19.76 22.87
CA PRO A 337 -6.52 19.46 22.45
C PRO A 337 -7.55 20.29 23.25
N PRO A 338 -8.61 20.82 22.61
CA PRO A 338 -9.63 21.56 23.31
C PRO A 338 -10.41 20.63 24.24
N ARG A 339 -10.74 21.10 25.45
CA ARG A 339 -11.51 20.34 26.43
C ARG A 339 -12.74 21.13 26.83
N TYR A 340 -13.87 20.80 26.20
CA TYR A 340 -15.17 21.38 26.52
C TYR A 340 -16.04 20.41 27.31
N ASP A 341 -16.93 20.93 28.14
CA ASP A 341 -17.94 20.14 28.84
C ASP A 341 -19.15 19.82 27.91
N LEU A 342 -18.87 19.24 26.75
CA LEU A 342 -19.87 18.83 25.74
C LEU A 342 -20.04 17.31 25.66
N SER A 343 -19.17 16.55 26.34
CA SER A 343 -19.15 15.09 26.28
C SER A 343 -20.47 14.46 26.73
N GLN A 344 -21.10 15.02 27.78
CA GLN A 344 -22.36 14.53 28.33
C GLN A 344 -23.57 14.79 27.40
N LEU A 345 -23.44 15.73 26.47
CA LEU A 345 -24.51 16.14 25.54
C LEU A 345 -24.35 15.53 24.13
N GLY A 346 -23.30 14.74 23.89
CA GLY A 346 -22.91 14.31 22.55
C GLY A 346 -24.03 13.65 21.72
N ASP A 347 -24.73 12.66 22.30
CA ASP A 347 -25.83 11.96 21.63
C ASP A 347 -27.05 12.86 21.38
N GLN A 348 -27.32 13.80 22.29
CA GLN A 348 -28.43 14.74 22.15
C GLN A 348 -28.13 15.74 21.03
N LEU A 349 -26.91 16.28 20.99
CA LEU A 349 -26.48 17.22 19.96
C LEU A 349 -26.47 16.58 18.56
N ARG A 350 -26.04 15.33 18.43
CA ARG A 350 -26.03 14.61 17.14
C ARG A 350 -27.41 14.29 16.57
N ARG A 351 -28.45 14.24 17.41
CA ARG A 351 -29.85 13.97 17.00
C ARG A 351 -30.69 15.24 16.87
N ALA A 352 -30.21 16.35 17.42
CA ALA A 352 -30.93 17.62 17.38
C ALA A 352 -30.93 18.21 15.96
N LEU A 353 -31.97 18.97 15.64
CA LEU A 353 -32.01 19.76 14.41
C LEU A 353 -31.00 20.90 14.53
N ALA A 354 -30.05 20.95 13.60
CA ALA A 354 -29.03 21.98 13.52
C ALA A 354 -29.20 22.77 12.21
N ALA A 355 -28.94 24.08 12.26
CA ALA A 355 -28.80 24.88 11.06
C ALA A 355 -27.49 24.50 10.34
N GLU A 356 -27.50 24.44 9.01
CA GLU A 356 -26.30 24.15 8.24
C GLU A 356 -25.47 25.42 8.06
N GLY A 357 -24.25 25.41 8.60
CA GLY A 357 -23.26 26.47 8.38
C GLY A 357 -22.31 26.11 7.24
N HIS A 358 -21.83 27.12 6.55
CA HIS A 358 -20.91 26.94 5.42
C HIS A 358 -19.52 27.45 5.78
N VAL A 359 -18.52 26.57 5.63
CA VAL A 359 -17.10 26.93 5.82
C VAL A 359 -16.47 27.32 4.49
N SER A 360 -15.80 28.48 4.45
CA SER A 360 -15.02 28.92 3.28
C SER A 360 -13.76 28.05 3.10
N PRO A 361 -13.10 28.04 1.93
CA PRO A 361 -11.77 27.45 1.79
C PRO A 361 -10.74 28.06 2.78
N PRO A 362 -9.70 27.31 3.18
CA PRO A 362 -8.64 27.81 4.07
C PRO A 362 -7.78 28.88 3.43
N VAL A 363 -7.54 29.94 4.18
CA VAL A 363 -6.65 31.05 3.80
C VAL A 363 -5.54 31.18 4.83
N LEU A 364 -4.33 31.47 4.36
CA LEU A 364 -3.19 31.75 5.24
C LEU A 364 -3.51 32.96 6.12
N ASN A 365 -3.29 32.83 7.43
CA ASN A 365 -3.42 33.94 8.34
C ASN A 365 -2.28 34.95 8.13
N PRO A 366 -2.54 36.20 7.72
CA PRO A 366 -1.49 37.20 7.49
C PRO A 366 -0.68 37.53 8.75
N GLY A 367 -1.29 37.36 9.92
CA GLY A 367 -0.63 37.56 11.21
C GLY A 367 0.13 36.35 11.72
N TYR A 368 0.24 35.26 10.94
CA TYR A 368 0.88 34.02 11.38
C TYR A 368 2.38 34.21 11.66
N ASP A 369 2.79 33.93 12.91
CA ASP A 369 4.20 33.90 13.28
C ASP A 369 4.79 32.50 13.01
N THR A 370 5.46 32.36 11.87
CA THR A 370 6.16 31.12 11.49
C THR A 370 7.19 30.65 12.52
N ALA A 371 7.82 31.58 13.27
CA ALA A 371 8.83 31.25 14.27
C ALA A 371 8.23 30.67 15.56
N ALA A 372 6.94 30.93 15.82
CA ALA A 372 6.24 30.44 17.01
C ALA A 372 5.82 28.95 16.93
N ASN A 373 5.72 28.38 15.72
CA ASN A 373 5.16 27.04 15.48
C ASN A 373 6.06 26.07 14.71
N LEU A 374 7.23 26.52 14.24
CA LEU A 374 8.26 25.65 13.71
C LEU A 374 9.26 25.32 14.84
N PRO A 375 9.55 24.04 15.12
CA PRO A 375 10.71 23.72 15.93
C PRO A 375 11.97 24.20 15.19
N GLN A 376 12.67 25.19 15.75
CA GLN A 376 13.87 25.76 15.15
C GLN A 376 14.93 24.66 14.92
N GLY A 377 15.50 24.60 13.71
CA GLY A 377 16.60 23.67 13.37
C GLY A 377 16.21 22.41 12.58
N PHE A 378 14.93 22.18 12.27
CA PHE A 378 14.46 20.96 11.61
C PHE A 378 15.00 20.69 10.19
N ALA A 379 15.41 21.74 9.47
CA ALA A 379 15.92 21.65 8.10
C ALA A 379 17.46 21.66 8.03
N THR A 380 18.14 21.74 9.16
CA THR A 380 19.61 21.71 9.26
C THR A 380 20.01 20.38 9.84
N GLY A 381 20.37 19.43 8.98
CA GLY A 381 20.93 18.18 9.48
C GLY A 381 22.35 18.33 10.01
N ALA A 382 22.98 17.22 10.38
CA ALA A 382 24.33 17.23 10.93
C ALA A 382 25.38 17.43 9.84
N LYS A 383 26.50 18.08 10.17
CA LYS A 383 27.69 18.04 9.31
C LYS A 383 28.15 16.60 9.14
N VAL A 384 28.52 16.23 7.92
CA VAL A 384 29.01 14.89 7.59
C VAL A 384 30.39 15.00 6.97
N ASP A 385 31.33 14.18 7.44
CA ASP A 385 32.58 13.96 6.74
C ASP A 385 32.32 13.07 5.53
N ILE A 386 32.48 13.63 4.33
CA ILE A 386 32.27 12.94 3.06
C ILE A 386 33.53 12.19 2.58
N ALA A 387 34.68 12.40 3.23
CA ALA A 387 35.95 11.78 2.82
C ALA A 387 35.92 10.24 2.81
N PRO A 388 35.21 9.53 3.72
CA PRO A 388 35.16 8.07 3.69
C PRO A 388 34.36 7.52 2.52
N TRP A 389 33.46 8.30 1.91
CA TRP A 389 32.50 7.82 0.90
C TRP A 389 33.19 7.53 -0.44
N LYS A 390 32.85 6.40 -1.07
CA LYS A 390 33.49 5.95 -2.33
C LYS A 390 32.83 6.55 -3.57
N PHE A 391 31.52 6.79 -3.53
CA PHE A 391 30.73 7.24 -4.67
C PHE A 391 29.81 8.40 -4.31
N ARG A 392 29.53 9.29 -5.28
CA ARG A 392 28.44 10.24 -5.22
C ARG A 392 27.67 10.31 -6.53
N LYS A 393 26.39 10.67 -6.46
CA LYS A 393 25.55 11.03 -7.61
C LYS A 393 24.84 12.36 -7.32
N PRO A 394 24.94 13.38 -8.17
CA PRO A 394 24.17 14.61 -7.99
C PRO A 394 22.67 14.32 -8.16
N VAL A 395 21.81 15.01 -7.41
CA VAL A 395 20.35 14.89 -7.51
C VAL A 395 19.79 16.08 -8.28
N GLN A 396 19.00 15.79 -9.32
CA GLN A 396 18.41 16.81 -10.17
C GLN A 396 17.11 17.33 -9.55
N ILE A 397 17.15 18.53 -8.96
CA ILE A 397 16.01 19.14 -8.25
C ILE A 397 15.47 20.32 -9.05
N ALA A 398 14.17 20.30 -9.34
CA ALA A 398 13.48 21.36 -10.07
C ALA A 398 12.82 22.40 -9.14
N LYS A 399 12.29 21.98 -7.99
CA LYS A 399 11.60 22.84 -7.01
C LYS A 399 11.90 22.41 -5.57
N ALA A 400 11.87 23.36 -4.64
CA ALA A 400 11.93 23.08 -3.21
C ALA A 400 10.67 22.33 -2.73
N GLY A 401 10.69 21.78 -1.51
CA GLY A 401 9.62 20.95 -0.95
C GLY A 401 9.99 19.48 -0.84
N ALA A 402 9.00 18.60 -0.70
CA ALA A 402 9.19 17.16 -0.57
C ALA A 402 9.60 16.53 -1.91
N GLN A 403 10.68 15.76 -1.86
CA GLN A 403 11.30 15.08 -3.00
C GLN A 403 11.21 13.56 -2.83
N GLN A 404 11.10 12.85 -3.93
CA GLN A 404 11.12 11.39 -4.01
C GLN A 404 12.15 10.95 -5.04
N LEU A 405 13.20 10.29 -4.58
CA LEU A 405 14.34 9.82 -5.39
C LEU A 405 14.32 8.29 -5.45
N GLU A 406 14.16 7.72 -6.62
CA GLU A 406 14.29 6.26 -6.80
C GLU A 406 15.77 5.88 -6.96
N LEU A 407 16.21 4.85 -6.24
CA LEU A 407 17.59 4.35 -6.30
C LEU A 407 17.77 3.51 -7.56
N ASP A 408 18.80 3.85 -8.34
CA ASP A 408 19.15 3.10 -9.55
C ASP A 408 20.03 1.86 -9.23
N PRO A 409 20.19 0.94 -10.19
CA PRO A 409 20.98 -0.28 -9.98
C PRO A 409 22.42 -0.03 -9.52
N ASP A 410 23.07 1.07 -9.95
CA ASP A 410 24.45 1.37 -9.56
C ASP A 410 24.55 1.62 -8.05
N VAL A 411 23.58 2.37 -7.50
CA VAL A 411 23.50 2.64 -6.06
C VAL A 411 23.14 1.35 -5.31
N LEU A 412 22.11 0.64 -5.76
CA LEU A 412 21.64 -0.58 -5.10
C LEU A 412 22.71 -1.69 -5.05
N ALA A 413 23.57 -1.76 -6.06
CA ALA A 413 24.66 -2.74 -6.13
C ALA A 413 25.89 -2.37 -5.27
N ARG A 414 26.09 -1.08 -4.95
CA ARG A 414 27.26 -0.59 -4.20
C ARG A 414 26.96 -0.18 -2.77
N ALA A 415 25.70 0.09 -2.47
CA ALA A 415 25.24 0.35 -1.11
C ALA A 415 25.14 -0.96 -0.31
N MET A 416 25.20 -0.85 1.00
CA MET A 416 24.96 -1.98 1.90
C MET A 416 23.50 -2.47 1.75
N PRO A 417 23.19 -3.76 1.93
CA PRO A 417 21.82 -4.28 1.76
C PRO A 417 20.75 -3.63 2.66
N ASP A 418 21.16 -3.11 3.82
CA ASP A 418 20.30 -2.37 4.75
C ASP A 418 20.25 -0.86 4.46
N LEU A 419 21.01 -0.41 3.45
CA LEU A 419 21.16 0.97 2.99
C LEU A 419 21.72 1.93 4.07
N ARG A 420 22.42 1.39 5.08
CA ARG A 420 22.96 2.18 6.19
C ARG A 420 24.01 3.20 5.77
N ASP A 421 24.65 2.98 4.63
CA ASP A 421 25.72 3.80 4.08
C ASP A 421 25.24 4.86 3.09
N LEU A 422 23.92 5.06 2.95
CA LEU A 422 23.37 6.15 2.14
C LEU A 422 23.37 7.48 2.89
N ARG A 423 23.73 8.57 2.22
CA ARG A 423 23.61 9.94 2.74
C ARG A 423 23.11 10.90 1.66
N VAL A 424 22.05 11.63 1.95
CA VAL A 424 21.63 12.80 1.16
C VAL A 424 22.35 14.00 1.73
N VAL A 425 23.16 14.70 0.93
CA VAL A 425 24.05 15.77 1.43
C VAL A 425 23.89 17.04 0.62
N SER A 426 23.84 18.17 1.32
CA SER A 426 23.88 19.54 0.80
C SER A 426 24.98 20.32 1.52
N GLU A 427 25.92 20.94 0.83
CA GLU A 427 26.92 21.82 1.48
C GLU A 427 27.64 21.18 2.71
N ASN A 428 27.97 19.88 2.63
CA ASN A 428 28.54 19.06 3.73
C ASN A 428 27.62 18.84 4.95
N VAL A 429 26.32 19.12 4.79
CA VAL A 429 25.27 18.85 5.75
C VAL A 429 24.41 17.69 5.24
N GLN A 430 24.29 16.65 6.05
CA GLN A 430 23.45 15.49 5.76
C GLN A 430 21.99 15.85 6.00
N LEU A 431 21.14 15.81 4.98
CA LEU A 431 19.71 16.02 5.13
C LEU A 431 19.01 14.78 5.73
N PRO A 432 18.02 14.98 6.61
CA PRO A 432 17.11 13.92 7.01
C PRO A 432 16.34 13.33 5.83
N TYR A 433 16.23 12.01 5.79
CA TYR A 433 15.48 11.30 4.76
C TYR A 433 14.82 10.04 5.30
N LEU A 434 13.84 9.53 4.56
CA LEU A 434 13.18 8.25 4.80
C LEU A 434 13.47 7.29 3.65
N ILE A 435 13.60 6.01 3.97
CA ILE A 435 13.68 4.94 2.98
C ILE A 435 12.30 4.33 2.82
N GLU A 436 11.79 4.31 1.59
CA GLU A 436 10.54 3.69 1.20
C GLU A 436 10.83 2.44 0.37
N ARG A 437 10.44 1.28 0.89
CA ARG A 437 10.47 0.02 0.14
C ARG A 437 9.11 -0.17 -0.50
N THR A 438 9.10 -0.20 -1.84
CA THR A 438 7.85 -0.27 -2.60
C THR A 438 7.58 -1.71 -3.05
N SER A 439 6.32 -2.01 -3.38
CA SER A 439 5.93 -3.24 -4.09
C SER A 439 6.14 -3.14 -5.61
N ILE A 440 6.86 -2.12 -6.11
CA ILE A 440 7.12 -1.93 -7.54
C ILE A 440 8.33 -2.77 -7.95
N ASP A 441 8.21 -3.51 -9.05
CA ASP A 441 9.35 -4.18 -9.68
C ASP A 441 9.90 -3.35 -10.85
N ARG A 442 11.23 -3.24 -10.91
CA ARG A 442 11.96 -2.66 -12.05
C ARG A 442 12.70 -3.74 -12.81
N THR A 443 12.79 -3.56 -14.13
CA THR A 443 13.45 -4.53 -15.01
C THR A 443 14.85 -4.11 -15.38
N VAL A 444 15.72 -5.10 -15.51
CA VAL A 444 17.02 -4.98 -16.14
C VAL A 444 17.16 -6.05 -17.23
N ASN A 445 17.64 -5.68 -18.41
CA ASN A 445 17.89 -6.64 -19.48
C ASN A 445 19.15 -7.44 -19.15
N LEU A 446 19.10 -8.76 -19.33
CA LEU A 446 20.22 -9.65 -19.09
C LEU A 446 20.78 -10.14 -20.42
N THR A 447 22.07 -9.92 -20.65
CA THR A 447 22.73 -10.43 -21.87
C THR A 447 23.01 -11.90 -21.68
N ALA A 448 22.49 -12.74 -22.57
CA ALA A 448 22.64 -14.18 -22.50
C ALA A 448 23.64 -14.70 -23.54
N ALA A 449 24.46 -15.68 -23.14
CA ALA A 449 25.29 -16.47 -24.03
C ALA A 449 25.05 -17.96 -23.75
N SER A 450 25.15 -18.81 -24.77
CA SER A 450 25.17 -20.27 -24.55
C SER A 450 26.45 -20.65 -23.79
N ALA A 451 26.29 -21.48 -22.77
CA ALA A 451 27.38 -21.99 -21.94
C ALA A 451 27.29 -23.52 -21.80
N ASN A 452 26.83 -24.19 -22.86
CA ASN A 452 26.68 -25.65 -22.89
C ASN A 452 28.03 -26.35 -22.65
N ASP A 453 28.00 -27.41 -21.85
CA ASP A 453 29.15 -28.22 -21.52
C ASP A 453 29.23 -29.44 -22.44
N ARG A 454 30.36 -29.61 -23.13
CA ARG A 454 30.57 -30.74 -24.06
C ARG A 454 30.59 -32.09 -23.34
N GLU A 455 30.97 -32.12 -22.07
CA GLU A 455 30.99 -33.32 -21.25
C GLU A 455 29.60 -33.70 -20.73
N ARG A 456 28.64 -32.77 -20.78
CA ARG A 456 27.24 -32.97 -20.36
C ARG A 456 26.26 -32.64 -21.50
N PRO A 457 26.23 -33.45 -22.58
CA PRO A 457 25.50 -33.12 -23.81
C PRO A 457 23.97 -33.05 -23.66
N THR A 458 23.40 -33.66 -22.62
CA THR A 458 21.95 -33.56 -22.34
C THR A 458 21.56 -32.24 -21.67
N ILE A 459 22.53 -31.47 -21.15
CA ILE A 459 22.29 -30.24 -20.42
C ILE A 459 22.37 -29.04 -21.35
N SER A 460 21.28 -28.28 -21.43
CA SER A 460 21.33 -26.92 -21.98
C SER A 460 21.63 -25.94 -20.86
N ARG A 461 22.62 -25.07 -21.09
CA ARG A 461 23.07 -24.06 -20.15
C ARG A 461 23.24 -22.70 -20.82
N TRP A 462 22.77 -21.66 -20.13
CA TRP A 462 22.93 -20.26 -20.53
C TRP A 462 23.63 -19.50 -19.42
N GLN A 463 24.57 -18.65 -19.81
CA GLN A 463 25.22 -17.69 -18.94
C GLN A 463 24.58 -16.33 -19.16
N LEU A 464 24.05 -15.73 -18.10
CA LEU A 464 23.44 -14.42 -18.07
C LEU A 464 24.39 -13.43 -17.40
N LYS A 465 24.69 -12.34 -18.09
CA LYS A 465 25.51 -11.24 -17.57
C LYS A 465 24.60 -10.13 -17.03
N LEU A 466 24.80 -9.77 -15.77
CA LEU A 466 24.17 -8.62 -15.14
C LEU A 466 24.96 -7.36 -15.52
N PRO A 467 24.31 -6.18 -15.62
CA PRO A 467 25.03 -4.93 -15.84
C PRO A 467 26.04 -4.61 -14.75
N GLN A 468 25.78 -5.08 -13.53
CA GLN A 468 26.68 -4.94 -12.39
C GLN A 468 26.51 -6.11 -11.42
N ALA A 469 27.60 -6.48 -10.74
CA ALA A 469 27.56 -7.43 -9.63
C ALA A 469 26.69 -6.90 -8.48
N ALA A 470 26.09 -7.80 -7.71
CA ALA A 470 25.30 -7.47 -6.51
C ALA A 470 24.04 -6.61 -6.72
N ILE A 471 23.56 -6.43 -7.97
CA ILE A 471 22.22 -5.87 -8.19
C ILE A 471 21.20 -6.78 -7.48
N PRO A 472 20.24 -6.22 -6.71
CA PRO A 472 19.33 -7.01 -5.87
C PRO A 472 18.19 -7.66 -6.68
N ILE A 473 18.53 -8.44 -7.73
CA ILE A 473 17.57 -9.17 -8.54
C ILE A 473 16.86 -10.21 -7.66
N THR A 474 15.54 -10.19 -7.66
CA THR A 474 14.66 -11.10 -6.90
C THR A 474 13.92 -12.08 -7.80
N ARG A 475 13.90 -11.85 -9.11
CA ARG A 475 13.26 -12.73 -10.09
C ARG A 475 13.91 -12.58 -11.46
N ILE A 476 13.90 -13.65 -12.24
CA ILE A 476 14.17 -13.58 -13.67
C ILE A 476 12.99 -14.12 -14.48
N THR A 477 12.85 -13.64 -15.71
CA THR A 477 11.98 -14.25 -16.72
C THR A 477 12.72 -14.48 -18.04
N CYS A 478 12.25 -15.46 -18.79
CA CYS A 478 12.66 -15.68 -20.19
C CYS A 478 11.55 -16.39 -20.97
N ALA A 479 11.63 -16.31 -22.30
CA ALA A 479 10.69 -16.92 -23.23
C ALA A 479 11.34 -18.04 -24.05
N SER A 480 10.50 -18.86 -24.68
CA SER A 480 10.91 -19.94 -25.59
C SER A 480 9.89 -20.08 -26.70
N ASP A 481 10.33 -20.46 -27.89
CA ASP A 481 9.45 -20.76 -29.02
C ASP A 481 8.98 -22.22 -29.03
N SER A 482 9.56 -23.07 -28.19
CA SER A 482 9.23 -24.50 -28.10
C SER A 482 7.78 -24.71 -27.67
N ARG A 483 6.98 -25.41 -28.47
CA ARG A 483 5.51 -25.49 -28.28
C ARG A 483 5.02 -26.52 -27.27
N LEU A 484 5.86 -27.49 -26.91
CA LEU A 484 5.52 -28.57 -25.98
C LEU A 484 6.78 -29.00 -25.21
N PHE A 485 6.77 -28.86 -23.89
CA PHE A 485 7.81 -29.37 -23.01
C PHE A 485 7.36 -29.34 -21.55
N GLU A 486 8.05 -30.11 -20.71
CA GLU A 486 8.03 -29.97 -19.26
C GLU A 486 9.45 -30.15 -18.74
N ARG A 487 9.99 -29.11 -18.12
CA ARG A 487 11.40 -29.05 -17.74
C ARG A 487 11.57 -28.38 -16.39
N ILE A 488 12.57 -28.83 -15.66
CA ILE A 488 13.02 -28.16 -14.44
C ILE A 488 14.24 -27.32 -14.81
N PHE A 489 14.17 -26.04 -14.49
CA PHE A 489 15.25 -25.09 -14.65
C PHE A 489 15.88 -24.80 -13.30
N ARG A 490 17.21 -24.90 -13.24
CA ARG A 490 18.01 -24.50 -12.09
C ARG A 490 18.72 -23.20 -12.42
N VAL A 491 18.63 -22.24 -11.51
CA VAL A 491 19.28 -20.94 -11.62
C VAL A 491 20.27 -20.82 -10.48
N TRP A 492 21.53 -20.55 -10.79
CA TRP A 492 22.62 -20.55 -9.82
C TRP A 492 23.73 -19.59 -10.23
N GLU A 493 24.60 -19.24 -9.28
CA GLU A 493 25.82 -18.47 -9.54
C GLU A 493 27.05 -19.25 -9.06
N GLU A 494 28.21 -19.01 -9.68
CA GLU A 494 29.47 -19.58 -9.22
C GLU A 494 30.11 -18.61 -8.23
N LEU A 495 30.27 -19.04 -6.98
CA LEU A 495 30.92 -18.27 -5.93
C LEU A 495 32.27 -18.87 -5.59
N THR A 496 33.16 -18.05 -5.04
CA THR A 496 34.47 -18.48 -4.55
C THR A 496 34.48 -18.41 -3.03
N ASP A 497 34.90 -19.49 -2.37
CA ASP A 497 35.07 -19.54 -0.92
C ASP A 497 36.34 -18.81 -0.46
N GLU A 498 36.54 -18.68 0.86
CA GLU A 498 37.74 -18.04 1.43
C GLU A 498 39.07 -18.72 1.03
N ARG A 499 39.01 -19.98 0.57
CA ARG A 499 40.16 -20.78 0.15
C ARG A 499 40.41 -20.69 -1.36
N GLY A 500 39.58 -19.96 -2.10
CA GLY A 500 39.68 -19.84 -3.55
C GLY A 500 38.97 -20.96 -4.33
N ASN A 501 38.23 -21.85 -3.67
CA ASN A 501 37.48 -22.90 -4.35
C ASN A 501 36.17 -22.35 -4.89
N LYS A 502 35.87 -22.71 -6.13
CA LYS A 502 34.60 -22.39 -6.78
C LYS A 502 33.52 -23.38 -6.36
N TYR A 503 32.33 -22.88 -6.03
CA TYR A 503 31.18 -23.70 -5.72
C TYR A 503 29.90 -23.11 -6.33
N PRO A 504 28.96 -23.95 -6.78
CA PRO A 504 27.67 -23.48 -7.26
C PRO A 504 26.80 -23.06 -6.07
N ALA A 505 26.21 -21.88 -6.18
CA ALA A 505 25.30 -21.32 -5.20
C ALA A 505 23.93 -21.19 -5.85
N GLU A 506 22.99 -22.05 -5.48
CA GLU A 506 21.64 -22.02 -6.05
C GLU A 506 20.92 -20.71 -5.65
N LEU A 507 20.18 -20.16 -6.62
CA LEU A 507 19.36 -18.96 -6.49
C LEU A 507 17.87 -19.29 -6.61
N ALA A 508 17.52 -20.19 -7.53
CA ALA A 508 16.13 -20.65 -7.73
C ALA A 508 16.05 -21.98 -8.48
N GLN A 509 14.90 -22.64 -8.32
CA GLN A 509 14.48 -23.78 -9.13
C GLN A 509 13.03 -23.56 -9.58
N ALA A 510 12.72 -23.82 -10.85
CA ALA A 510 11.39 -23.63 -11.40
C ALA A 510 11.03 -24.76 -12.38
N THR A 511 9.82 -25.29 -12.27
CA THR A 511 9.25 -26.21 -13.27
C THR A 511 8.47 -25.41 -14.29
N TRP A 512 8.79 -25.57 -15.56
CA TRP A 512 8.09 -24.90 -16.65
C TRP A 512 7.52 -25.93 -17.61
N ARG A 513 6.19 -25.91 -17.69
CA ARG A 513 5.39 -26.77 -18.56
C ARG A 513 4.71 -25.92 -19.62
N ARG A 514 4.83 -26.34 -20.87
CA ARG A 514 4.10 -25.79 -22.00
C ARG A 514 3.44 -26.92 -22.76
N VAL A 515 2.17 -26.73 -23.10
CA VAL A 515 1.41 -27.65 -23.95
C VAL A 515 0.81 -26.90 -25.14
N PRO A 516 0.55 -27.57 -26.26
CA PRO A 516 -0.12 -26.98 -27.42
C PRO A 516 -1.46 -26.33 -27.04
N ASN A 517 -1.80 -25.25 -27.74
CA ASN A 517 -3.07 -24.51 -27.58
C ASN A 517 -3.28 -23.80 -26.23
N GLN A 518 -2.25 -23.72 -25.38
CA GLN A 518 -2.23 -22.80 -24.24
C GLN A 518 -1.47 -21.51 -24.61
N PRO A 519 -1.85 -20.36 -24.03
CA PRO A 519 -1.10 -19.12 -24.20
C PRO A 519 0.35 -19.33 -23.78
N ALA A 520 1.27 -18.80 -24.59
CA ALA A 520 2.70 -18.90 -24.32
C ALA A 520 3.02 -18.12 -23.04
N ARG A 521 3.43 -18.82 -21.99
CA ARG A 521 3.87 -18.22 -20.73
C ARG A 521 5.39 -18.15 -20.72
N GLN A 522 5.93 -17.08 -20.15
CA GLN A 522 7.36 -17.00 -19.85
C GLN A 522 7.70 -17.90 -18.66
N LEU A 523 8.94 -18.38 -18.60
CA LEU A 523 9.52 -18.86 -17.35
C LEU A 523 9.54 -17.69 -16.36
N ALA A 524 9.16 -17.93 -15.12
CA ALA A 524 9.40 -17.00 -14.01
C ALA A 524 10.06 -17.76 -12.87
N ALA A 525 11.29 -17.38 -12.52
CA ALA A 525 12.04 -17.98 -11.43
C ALA A 525 12.31 -16.91 -10.37
N SER A 526 11.66 -17.03 -9.22
CA SER A 526 11.88 -16.16 -8.05
C SER A 526 13.08 -16.66 -7.26
N PHE A 527 13.98 -15.74 -6.93
CA PHE A 527 15.21 -16.03 -6.21
C PHE A 527 14.99 -16.05 -4.71
N GLU A 528 15.58 -17.02 -4.03
CA GLU A 528 15.59 -17.09 -2.56
C GLU A 528 16.46 -15.98 -1.94
N ARG A 529 17.45 -15.51 -2.70
CA ARG A 529 18.36 -14.43 -2.33
C ARG A 529 18.90 -13.72 -3.56
N PRO A 530 19.32 -12.45 -3.44
CA PRO A 530 19.94 -11.77 -4.56
C PRO A 530 21.29 -12.37 -4.95
N PRO A 531 21.66 -12.32 -6.24
CA PRO A 531 22.96 -12.76 -6.73
C PRO A 531 24.08 -11.85 -6.18
N ARG A 532 25.24 -12.41 -5.89
CA ARG A 532 26.43 -11.64 -5.46
C ARG A 532 27.36 -11.32 -6.62
N SER A 533 27.46 -12.24 -7.57
CA SER A 533 28.27 -12.08 -8.78
C SER A 533 27.53 -11.26 -9.85
N ASP A 534 28.23 -10.94 -10.93
CA ASP A 534 27.63 -10.35 -12.13
C ASP A 534 27.21 -11.40 -13.17
N THR A 535 27.28 -12.69 -12.81
CA THR A 535 27.10 -13.80 -13.74
C THR A 535 26.19 -14.87 -13.13
N ILE A 536 25.03 -15.08 -13.74
CA ILE A 536 24.07 -16.11 -13.35
C ILE A 536 24.06 -17.18 -14.43
N LEU A 537 23.94 -18.45 -14.03
CA LEU A 537 23.77 -19.57 -14.93
C LEU A 537 22.36 -20.13 -14.80
N ILE A 538 21.76 -20.46 -15.94
CA ILE A 538 20.51 -21.22 -16.03
C ILE A 538 20.86 -22.53 -16.71
N GLU A 539 20.39 -23.65 -16.14
CA GLU A 539 20.50 -24.94 -16.80
C GLU A 539 19.23 -25.77 -16.70
N THR A 540 19.05 -26.65 -17.69
CA THR A 540 18.00 -27.67 -17.69
C THR A 540 18.52 -28.96 -18.31
N ASP A 541 17.99 -30.09 -17.85
CA ASP A 541 18.24 -31.38 -18.45
C ASP A 541 17.19 -31.66 -19.52
N ASN A 542 17.64 -31.82 -20.76
CA ASN A 542 16.77 -32.14 -21.88
C ASN A 542 16.37 -33.62 -21.89
N GLY A 543 17.12 -34.49 -21.19
CA GLY A 543 17.02 -35.94 -21.35
C GLY A 543 17.20 -36.32 -22.82
N ASP A 544 16.27 -37.13 -23.34
CA ASP A 544 16.27 -37.57 -24.75
C ASP A 544 15.59 -36.58 -25.71
N ASN A 545 15.21 -35.39 -25.24
CA ASN A 545 14.53 -34.40 -26.09
C ASN A 545 15.53 -33.45 -26.75
N SER A 546 15.09 -32.80 -27.83
CA SER A 546 15.86 -31.72 -28.46
C SER A 546 16.15 -30.59 -27.45
N PRO A 547 17.33 -29.94 -27.53
CA PRO A 547 17.65 -28.76 -26.75
C PRO A 547 16.58 -27.68 -26.88
N ILE A 548 16.18 -27.08 -25.76
CA ILE A 548 15.27 -25.93 -25.76
C ILE A 548 16.04 -24.66 -26.08
N GLU A 549 15.44 -23.73 -26.81
CA GLU A 549 15.97 -22.38 -27.02
C GLU A 549 15.27 -21.37 -26.12
N LEU A 550 16.05 -20.49 -25.49
CA LEU A 550 15.57 -19.45 -24.58
C LEU A 550 16.00 -18.06 -25.10
N HIS A 551 15.12 -17.08 -24.95
CA HIS A 551 15.35 -15.69 -25.34
C HIS A 551 14.64 -14.72 -24.38
N GLU A 552 14.83 -13.40 -24.57
CA GLU A 552 14.20 -12.33 -23.76
C GLU A 552 14.46 -12.44 -22.25
N PHE A 553 15.72 -12.61 -21.85
CA PHE A 553 16.09 -12.67 -20.43
C PHE A 553 15.96 -11.32 -19.75
N ARG A 554 15.13 -11.25 -18.71
CA ARG A 554 14.92 -10.06 -17.89
C ARG A 554 15.12 -10.40 -16.41
N GLY A 555 15.83 -9.53 -15.70
CA GLY A 555 15.90 -9.53 -14.24
C GLY A 555 14.95 -8.49 -13.65
N TYR A 556 14.37 -8.79 -12.50
CA TYR A 556 13.47 -7.92 -11.76
C TYR A 556 14.07 -7.63 -10.39
N TYR A 557 14.03 -6.37 -9.95
CA TYR A 557 14.45 -5.94 -8.63
C TYR A 557 13.43 -4.96 -8.03
N PRO A 558 13.24 -4.96 -6.70
CA PRO A 558 12.27 -4.09 -6.06
C PRO A 558 12.77 -2.63 -6.07
N ALA A 559 11.90 -1.70 -6.47
CA ALA A 559 12.23 -0.27 -6.42
C ALA A 559 12.30 0.21 -4.97
N THR A 560 13.40 0.88 -4.64
CA THR A 560 13.60 1.53 -3.33
C THR A 560 13.74 3.03 -3.53
N ARG A 561 13.06 3.81 -2.70
CA ARG A 561 13.03 5.27 -2.80
C ARG A 561 13.57 5.93 -1.54
N VAL A 562 14.19 7.09 -1.73
CA VAL A 562 14.63 8.01 -0.68
C VAL A 562 13.75 9.25 -0.73
N ILE A 563 13.13 9.59 0.40
CA ILE A 563 12.19 10.72 0.53
C ILE A 563 12.79 11.75 1.47
N PHE A 564 12.88 13.00 1.05
CA PHE A 564 13.49 14.08 1.81
C PHE A 564 12.85 15.42 1.46
N ALA A 565 13.10 16.47 2.25
CA ALA A 565 12.56 17.81 1.99
C ALA A 565 13.65 18.86 1.90
N LEU A 566 13.35 19.94 1.18
CA LEU A 566 14.21 21.09 0.96
C LEU A 566 13.43 22.37 1.24
N ASN A 567 14.04 23.32 1.95
CA ASN A 567 13.43 24.65 2.15
C ASN A 567 13.77 25.62 1.02
N ARG A 568 14.88 25.40 0.31
CA ARG A 568 15.36 26.22 -0.79
C ARG A 568 16.07 25.36 -1.83
N LEU A 569 16.17 25.85 -3.05
CA LEU A 569 16.96 25.23 -4.10
C LEU A 569 18.44 25.34 -3.77
N GLN A 570 19.12 24.20 -3.68
CA GLN A 570 20.54 24.09 -3.39
C GLN A 570 21.09 22.77 -3.97
N PRO A 571 22.39 22.67 -4.30
CA PRO A 571 22.98 21.44 -4.82
C PRO A 571 22.90 20.30 -3.81
N ILE A 572 22.29 19.19 -4.22
CA ILE A 572 22.17 17.96 -3.43
C ILE A 572 22.90 16.84 -4.14
N ALA A 573 23.58 15.98 -3.38
CA ALA A 573 24.11 14.72 -3.88
C ALA A 573 23.79 13.56 -2.93
N LEU A 574 23.57 12.39 -3.51
CA LEU A 574 23.49 11.12 -2.81
C LEU A 574 24.90 10.51 -2.74
N TYR A 575 25.34 10.17 -1.54
CA TYR A 575 26.61 9.50 -1.30
C TYR A 575 26.38 8.09 -0.75
N TYR A 576 27.27 7.16 -1.12
CA TYR A 576 27.18 5.73 -0.80
C TYR A 576 28.52 5.01 -0.97
N GLY A 577 28.56 3.73 -0.58
CA GLY A 577 29.72 2.86 -0.70
C GLY A 577 30.65 2.92 0.51
N ASN A 578 30.13 3.19 1.70
CA ASN A 578 30.92 3.15 2.94
C ASN A 578 30.46 2.06 3.90
N ASP A 579 31.12 0.92 3.77
CA ASP A 579 30.98 -0.29 4.57
C ASP A 579 31.00 -0.05 6.10
N GLU A 580 31.82 0.90 6.56
CA GLU A 580 31.95 1.27 7.98
C GLU A 580 30.86 2.23 8.50
N ALA A 581 29.92 2.66 7.66
CA ALA A 581 28.92 3.64 8.06
C ALA A 581 27.86 3.01 8.98
N ALA A 582 27.54 3.69 10.08
CA ALA A 582 26.33 3.39 10.85
C ALA A 582 25.08 3.90 10.11
N ALA A 583 23.95 3.23 10.33
CA ALA A 583 22.66 3.72 9.82
C ALA A 583 22.35 5.11 10.39
N PRO A 584 21.89 6.07 9.57
CA PRO A 584 21.55 7.38 10.08
C PRO A 584 20.29 7.27 10.95
N ARG A 585 20.33 7.91 12.12
CA ARG A 585 19.18 8.03 13.02
C ARG A 585 18.73 9.47 13.01
N TYR A 586 17.57 9.70 12.41
CA TYR A 586 16.93 11.01 12.42
C TYR A 586 15.79 10.98 13.43
N ASP A 587 15.28 12.14 13.81
CA ASP A 587 13.94 12.24 14.37
C ASP A 587 12.88 12.02 13.27
N ALA A 588 12.99 10.89 12.57
CA ALA A 588 12.28 10.50 11.37
C ALA A 588 10.77 10.54 11.57
N LYS A 589 10.29 10.22 12.79
CA LYS A 589 8.87 10.33 13.17
C LYS A 589 8.32 11.74 13.00
N LEU A 590 9.14 12.76 13.28
CA LEU A 590 8.71 14.16 13.23
C LEU A 590 8.61 14.68 11.79
N ILE A 591 9.48 14.22 10.89
CA ILE A 591 9.40 14.58 9.45
C ILE A 591 8.46 13.68 8.64
N ALA A 592 8.25 12.42 9.05
CA ALA A 592 7.49 11.45 8.26
C ALA A 592 6.04 11.85 8.09
N ALA A 593 5.40 12.34 9.15
CA ALA A 593 4.04 12.84 9.07
C ALA A 593 3.95 13.97 8.03
N GLN A 594 4.89 14.92 8.06
CA GLN A 594 4.90 16.03 7.10
C GLN A 594 5.16 15.57 5.66
N LEU A 595 6.12 14.65 5.44
CA LEU A 595 6.45 14.11 4.13
C LEU A 595 5.35 13.21 3.54
N LEU A 596 4.59 12.50 4.38
CA LEU A 596 3.43 11.69 3.98
C LEU A 596 2.22 12.56 3.60
N ARG A 597 2.10 13.74 4.21
CA ARG A 597 1.06 14.73 3.90
C ARG A 597 1.41 15.68 2.77
N SER A 598 2.66 15.72 2.32
CA SER A 598 3.11 16.63 1.27
C SER A 598 2.98 15.99 -0.11
N GLU A 599 2.68 16.79 -1.13
CA GLU A 599 2.87 16.36 -2.51
C GLU A 599 4.38 16.16 -2.76
N ARG A 600 4.75 14.99 -3.29
CA ARG A 600 6.15 14.59 -3.48
C ARG A 600 6.54 14.75 -4.94
N THR A 601 7.65 15.44 -5.19
CA THR A 601 8.20 15.63 -6.53
C THR A 601 9.19 14.53 -6.85
N ALA A 602 8.97 13.80 -7.95
CA ALA A 602 9.94 12.82 -8.42
C ALA A 602 11.22 13.52 -8.91
N VAL A 603 12.37 13.04 -8.47
CA VAL A 603 13.69 13.55 -8.83
C VAL A 603 14.60 12.40 -9.30
N ALA A 604 15.54 12.73 -10.18
CA ALA A 604 16.44 11.75 -10.78
C ALA A 604 17.87 11.91 -10.27
N LEU A 605 18.60 10.79 -10.28
CA LEU A 605 20.05 10.78 -10.09
C LEU A 605 20.75 11.18 -11.38
N GLY A 606 21.77 12.02 -11.26
CA GLY A 606 22.74 12.26 -12.32
C GLY A 606 23.80 11.15 -12.39
N PRO A 607 24.84 11.34 -13.23
CA PRO A 607 25.88 10.33 -13.44
C PRO A 607 26.68 10.07 -12.16
N GLN A 608 27.20 8.84 -12.04
CA GLN A 608 28.07 8.45 -10.92
C GLN A 608 29.42 9.16 -11.00
N GLU A 609 29.86 9.68 -9.86
CA GLU A 609 31.20 10.21 -9.66
C GLU A 609 31.93 9.35 -8.62
N THR A 610 33.14 8.90 -8.96
CA THR A 610 33.98 8.09 -8.07
C THR A 610 34.88 9.02 -7.26
N LEU A 611 34.76 8.98 -5.94
CA LEU A 611 35.51 9.82 -5.01
C LEU A 611 36.80 9.15 -4.52
N LYS A 612 36.75 7.82 -4.39
CA LYS A 612 37.90 6.97 -4.07
C LYS A 612 37.93 5.80 -5.05
N SER A 613 39.07 5.62 -5.72
CA SER A 613 39.29 4.41 -6.51
C SER A 613 39.30 3.20 -5.58
N GLU A 614 38.56 2.16 -5.92
CA GLU A 614 38.75 0.85 -5.30
C GLU A 614 40.23 0.50 -5.41
N ARG A 615 40.91 0.34 -4.27
CA ARG A 615 42.11 -0.50 -4.27
C ARG A 615 41.57 -1.88 -4.59
N VAL A 616 41.63 -2.25 -5.86
CA VAL A 616 41.46 -3.61 -6.32
C VAL A 616 42.38 -4.42 -5.40
N THR A 617 41.77 -5.14 -4.46
CA THR A 617 42.43 -6.25 -3.82
C THR A 617 42.49 -7.31 -4.90
N GLU A 618 43.39 -7.09 -5.87
CA GLU A 618 44.00 -8.19 -6.59
C GLU A 618 44.55 -9.05 -5.47
N THR A 619 43.79 -10.08 -5.11
CA THR A 619 44.37 -11.35 -4.70
C THR A 619 45.64 -11.51 -5.52
N LEU A 620 46.80 -11.48 -4.87
CA LEU A 620 48.12 -11.53 -5.49
C LEU A 620 48.20 -12.72 -6.46
N SER A 621 47.74 -12.52 -7.70
CA SER A 621 47.67 -13.51 -8.76
C SER A 621 48.68 -13.11 -9.81
N GLY A 622 49.75 -13.90 -9.92
CA GLY A 622 50.89 -13.59 -10.79
C GLY A 622 51.96 -12.72 -10.13
N SER A 623 53.20 -12.86 -10.63
CA SER A 623 54.50 -12.20 -10.30
C SER A 623 54.83 -11.93 -8.82
N ALA A 624 53.93 -11.37 -8.02
CA ALA A 624 54.08 -11.09 -6.60
C ALA A 624 54.18 -12.34 -5.71
N ARG A 625 53.59 -13.48 -6.11
CA ARG A 625 53.86 -14.79 -5.47
C ARG A 625 55.35 -15.15 -5.61
N TYR A 626 55.95 -14.95 -6.78
CA TYR A 626 57.38 -15.22 -6.99
C TYR A 626 58.27 -14.22 -6.25
N ILE A 627 57.85 -12.97 -6.10
CA ILE A 627 58.58 -11.96 -5.30
C ILE A 627 58.53 -12.31 -3.81
N PHE A 628 57.38 -12.74 -3.30
CA PHE A 628 57.23 -13.16 -1.90
C PHE A 628 58.06 -14.42 -1.60
N TRP A 629 57.96 -15.46 -2.43
CA TRP A 629 58.78 -16.67 -2.29
C TRP A 629 60.27 -16.41 -2.54
N GLY A 630 60.62 -15.45 -3.42
CA GLY A 630 61.99 -15.00 -3.63
C GLY A 630 62.56 -14.27 -2.41
N ALA A 631 61.81 -13.35 -1.82
CA ALA A 631 62.19 -12.66 -0.59
C ALA A 631 62.31 -13.63 0.59
N LEU A 632 61.37 -14.57 0.72
CA LEU A 632 61.42 -15.62 1.75
C LEU A 632 62.63 -16.54 1.55
N GLY A 633 62.95 -16.92 0.31
CA GLY A 633 64.14 -17.70 -0.04
C GLY A 633 65.44 -16.98 0.33
N ILE A 634 65.52 -15.67 0.09
CA ILE A 634 66.68 -14.84 0.48
C ILE A 634 66.82 -14.78 2.01
N VAL A 635 65.71 -14.62 2.75
CA VAL A 635 65.73 -14.61 4.22
C VAL A 635 66.20 -15.97 4.77
N VAL A 636 65.71 -17.08 4.21
CA VAL A 636 66.14 -18.43 4.61
C VAL A 636 67.63 -18.64 4.29
N ALA A 637 68.10 -18.21 3.13
CA ALA A 637 69.53 -18.30 2.78
C ALA A 637 70.39 -17.46 3.72
N ALA A 638 69.97 -16.23 4.07
CA ALA A 638 70.67 -15.39 5.03
C ALA A 638 70.73 -16.02 6.43
N LEU A 639 69.64 -16.63 6.88
CA LEU A 639 69.60 -17.37 8.15
C LEU A 639 70.52 -18.59 8.15
N LEU A 640 70.52 -19.38 7.07
CA LEU A 640 71.42 -20.53 6.93
C LEU A 640 72.89 -20.11 6.92
N LEU A 641 73.22 -18.98 6.28
CA LEU A 641 74.58 -18.43 6.24
C LEU A 641 75.01 -17.91 7.63
N LEU A 642 74.08 -17.35 8.40
CA LEU A 642 74.31 -16.91 9.77
C LEU A 642 74.51 -18.10 10.72
N ILE A 643 73.73 -19.18 10.55
CA ILE A 643 73.87 -20.45 11.29
C ILE A 643 75.20 -21.13 10.93
N SER A 644 75.59 -21.15 9.65
CA SER A 644 76.90 -21.69 9.21
C SER A 644 78.08 -20.95 9.83
N ARG A 645 77.97 -19.63 10.04
CA ARG A 645 78.98 -18.83 10.75
C ARG A 645 79.02 -19.04 12.26
N LEU A 646 77.97 -19.59 12.85
CA LEU A 646 77.87 -19.87 14.30
C LEU A 646 78.25 -21.31 14.67
N LEU A 647 78.51 -22.18 13.69
CA LEU A 647 79.05 -23.51 13.93
C LEU A 647 80.56 -23.43 14.22
N PRO A 648 81.05 -23.98 15.35
CA PRO A 648 82.48 -24.02 15.65
C PRO A 648 83.22 -24.83 14.58
N LYS A 649 84.35 -24.29 14.09
CA LYS A 649 85.27 -25.08 13.26
C LYS A 649 85.85 -26.21 14.13
N VAL A 650 85.51 -27.45 13.81
CA VAL A 650 86.17 -28.66 14.33
C VAL A 650 87.43 -28.92 13.52
#